data_AF-A0AAD9T2H3-F1
#
_entry.id   AF-A0AAD9T2H3-F1
#
_cell.length_a   1.000
_cell.length_b   1.000
_cell.length_c   1.000
_cell.angle_alpha   90.00
_cell.angle_beta   90.00
_cell.angle_gamma   90.00
#
_symmetry.space_group_name_H-M   'P 1'
#
loop_
_entity.id
_entity.type
_entity.pdbx_description
1 polymer ?
#
loop_
_entity_poly.entity_id
_entity_poly.type
_entity_poly.pdbx_seq_one_letter_code
_entity_poly.pdbx_strand_id
1 'polypeptide(L)'
;MDLSDAEPVSDFEDTAIEDRDIMKKSRQALGLARNYVPYWTSSDAFREYFQNWMDGMIQAHKLTRDSIKIVTKDSNDEWVATAHQSRSGVMIGFILFLKKKGCLELCNFKSQLPRKALDIGVSSKRTSENLAGTHGEGFKVASLVMVRKGYQVRYESSKFYWSFQFGGRDKRHLYCSLTPMKDSVIEKRMLAESARILAKKPRQLISNVWEDVSVKIGKVYSTKGTQIETAKFMEWIKVSFELNRPIDCIKAPDGDLVLNQKFGGRIYLKGLYIGGSITSKNLRFGYNLGYGNVNRDRARLIGADQEATILAKIWGHAILTGQEKYVTKYTKMLLEDDAKQWADVNLAQDNISKSVAEKIWKHLLTCNPLGEVFYYNSPKQEDEDVRVIKTELKMRPVSVPNGLWKLLVQHGLAQTPKEYCHRLMECAPVSKLEDSTYIAGVKRALASALALDTRTENLTVIFKDNSKAEIDLLILGSELLINDKWLDYNKTHKNGTCFLWEYGMKEPEFPCDHTISRLYGIIISKISTTPLLDRSTLESESSLREMLNENLRQMPRMIHIRQGKSTGQLEIVWTGLESKMVWRIYGVEMMCRITLHLERTCKDRKADLLFRSANTNTNKFDCEDEHGTSDCGCLYKIVSLGRESVVFDRLDSGEEYFPMVSLDRDQAFFGVPPKPVRPPSQNSKNIGPSGKDYEHVKSVTNSDNEAEKSQEYSLEAAPTPKEELQADANNGDGKSSDSVNVGKIAPRYTHEQSQENPGLEAAPPSTAEHVSPRIHAVEPKSYLRVLQQQAAASDQELYLAKKKLAKTLAALEERDFELRQAKAKSEAKIQGLSSMVEDLRGEIHQMHETEAERAQKMKEDASRIENLQFQILKLYDYPVQQNHGAQRSLEDIQETKKVSENSAVQLEQPKHDQRDAEAAGLLRIENRSLRRSNESLQTEIKQVREDHGSMAGTLKNLSDMMQGVLNLTTQEQMASMLQGIQGLIKGTITLSTRMASAERQVAEVKRGREDDNDATPPTRHPKKNRTAAIIKHEYAIDLSD
;
A
#
# COMPACT_ATOMS: atom_id res chain seq x y z
N MET A 1 33.47 8.67 91.32
CA MET A 1 32.41 9.26 92.15
C MET A 1 31.11 9.03 91.43
N ASP A 2 30.28 8.22 92.08
CA ASP A 2 28.83 8.03 92.00
C ASP A 2 28.06 7.94 90.67
N LEU A 3 27.24 6.89 90.65
CA LEU A 3 26.10 6.59 89.80
C LEU A 3 24.82 7.24 90.38
N SER A 4 23.66 6.95 89.76
CA SER A 4 22.28 7.42 90.04
C SER A 4 21.86 8.69 89.28
N ASP A 5 20.70 8.76 88.60
CA ASP A 5 19.68 7.74 88.29
C ASP A 5 19.08 7.98 86.89
N ALA A 6 18.38 6.97 86.34
CA ALA A 6 17.76 7.02 85.02
C ALA A 6 16.23 6.95 85.10
N GLU A 7 15.53 7.70 84.26
CA GLU A 7 14.17 7.35 83.78
C GLU A 7 14.03 7.64 82.27
N PRO A 8 13.16 6.90 81.55
CA PRO A 8 13.18 6.85 80.09
C PRO A 8 12.26 7.87 79.43
N VAL A 9 12.74 8.55 78.38
CA VAL A 9 11.87 9.28 77.46
C VAL A 9 11.33 8.30 76.42
N SER A 10 10.02 8.11 76.39
CA SER A 10 9.36 7.30 75.36
C SER A 10 9.30 8.04 74.03
N ASP A 11 9.84 7.44 72.97
CA ASP A 11 9.64 7.90 71.59
C ASP A 11 8.16 7.79 71.22
N PHE A 12 7.43 8.90 71.37
CA PHE A 12 6.14 9.08 70.72
C PHE A 12 6.38 9.42 69.24
N GLU A 13 6.20 8.45 68.35
CA GLU A 13 6.03 8.70 66.91
C GLU A 13 4.71 9.46 66.66
N ASP A 14 4.73 10.77 66.90
CA ASP A 14 3.60 11.66 66.65
C ASP A 14 3.46 11.91 65.13
N THR A 15 2.91 10.90 64.45
CA THR A 15 2.57 10.99 63.02
C THR A 15 1.40 11.96 62.84
N ALA A 16 1.74 13.23 62.65
CA ALA A 16 0.81 14.33 62.47
C ALA A 16 -0.22 14.03 61.36
N ILE A 17 -1.42 13.59 61.75
CA ILE A 17 -2.54 13.33 60.85
C ILE A 17 -2.94 14.66 60.22
N GLU A 18 -2.69 14.84 58.91
CA GLU A 18 -3.12 16.03 58.20
C GLU A 18 -4.64 16.23 58.36
N ASP A 19 -5.06 17.45 58.70
CA ASP A 19 -6.47 17.89 58.81
C ASP A 19 -7.32 17.64 57.54
N ARG A 20 -6.64 17.29 56.42
CA ARG A 20 -7.22 16.90 55.14
C ARG A 20 -7.81 15.49 55.11
N ASP A 21 -7.44 14.61 56.05
CA ASP A 21 -8.01 13.25 56.16
C ASP A 21 -9.19 13.17 57.14
N ILE A 22 -9.34 14.14 58.05
CA ILE A 22 -10.39 14.13 59.08
C ILE A 22 -11.73 14.59 58.51
N MET A 23 -12.75 13.72 58.64
CA MET A 23 -14.12 14.04 58.21
C MET A 23 -14.79 15.04 59.18
N LYS A 24 -14.95 16.28 58.72
CA LYS A 24 -15.60 17.38 59.48
C LYS A 24 -16.64 18.14 58.66
N LYS A 25 -17.63 18.71 59.35
CA LYS A 25 -18.69 19.55 58.75
C LYS A 25 -18.05 20.77 58.09
N SER A 26 -18.21 20.91 56.77
CA SER A 26 -17.58 22.02 56.03
C SER A 26 -18.25 22.24 54.68
N ARG A 27 -17.97 23.38 54.05
CA ARG A 27 -18.34 23.68 52.66
C ARG A 27 -17.09 24.04 51.88
N GLN A 28 -16.79 23.28 50.84
CA GLN A 28 -15.56 23.41 50.04
C GLN A 28 -15.91 23.81 48.59
N ALA A 29 -15.22 24.82 48.07
CA ALA A 29 -15.23 25.15 46.66
C ALA A 29 -14.37 24.14 45.90
N LEU A 30 -14.80 23.70 44.71
CA LEU A 30 -14.09 22.68 43.94
C LEU A 30 -13.26 23.25 42.78
N GLY A 31 -13.18 24.58 42.63
CA GLY A 31 -12.51 25.23 41.49
C GLY A 31 -13.22 25.08 40.14
N LEU A 32 -14.33 24.33 40.08
CA LEU A 32 -15.04 24.05 38.84
C LEU A 32 -16.19 25.05 38.59
N ALA A 33 -16.10 25.83 37.51
CA ALA A 33 -17.14 26.75 37.07
C ALA A 33 -18.26 26.03 36.26
N ARG A 34 -19.49 26.53 36.30
CA ARG A 34 -20.68 25.91 35.67
C ARG A 34 -20.52 25.58 34.18
N ASN A 35 -19.72 26.34 33.44
CA ASN A 35 -19.43 26.12 32.02
C ASN A 35 -18.23 25.17 31.76
N TYR A 36 -17.53 24.67 32.79
CA TYR A 36 -16.47 23.67 32.63
C TYR A 36 -16.99 22.42 31.92
N VAL A 37 -16.18 21.85 31.01
CA VAL A 37 -16.58 20.76 30.07
C VAL A 37 -17.97 20.98 29.45
N PRO A 38 -18.20 22.04 28.65
CA PRO A 38 -19.54 22.42 28.21
C PRO A 38 -20.21 21.37 27.28
N TYR A 39 -19.39 20.60 26.56
CA TYR A 39 -19.79 19.51 25.67
C TYR A 39 -20.22 18.23 26.40
N TRP A 40 -19.91 18.06 27.69
CA TRP A 40 -20.29 16.84 28.42
C TRP A 40 -21.81 16.73 28.61
N THR A 41 -22.33 15.57 28.21
CA THR A 41 -23.72 15.15 28.38
C THR A 41 -23.94 14.44 29.71
N SER A 42 -25.21 14.18 30.06
CA SER A 42 -25.53 13.35 31.22
C SER A 42 -25.04 11.90 31.07
N SER A 43 -24.87 11.40 29.84
CA SER A 43 -24.29 10.08 29.57
C SER A 43 -22.79 10.04 29.89
N ASP A 44 -22.05 11.12 29.61
CA ASP A 44 -20.63 11.26 30.00
C ASP A 44 -20.46 11.28 31.52
N ALA A 45 -21.33 12.03 32.21
CA ALA A 45 -21.38 12.02 33.66
C ALA A 45 -21.72 10.63 34.21
N PHE A 46 -22.69 9.92 33.62
CA PHE A 46 -23.04 8.56 34.02
C PHE A 46 -21.90 7.54 33.78
N ARG A 47 -21.13 7.68 32.69
CA ARG A 47 -19.91 6.88 32.44
C ARG A 47 -18.92 7.01 33.60
N GLU A 48 -18.68 8.23 34.09
CA GLU A 48 -17.83 8.47 35.25
C GLU A 48 -18.43 7.94 36.57
N TYR A 49 -19.74 8.05 36.79
CA TYR A 49 -20.38 7.43 37.97
C TYR A 49 -20.25 5.91 37.96
N PHE A 50 -20.55 5.25 36.83
CA PHE A 50 -20.41 3.81 36.65
C PHE A 50 -18.95 3.36 36.80
N GLN A 51 -17.99 4.13 36.27
CA GLN A 51 -16.58 3.84 36.44
C GLN A 51 -16.15 3.95 37.91
N ASN A 52 -16.57 4.99 38.64
CA ASN A 52 -16.21 5.13 40.06
C ASN A 52 -16.87 4.04 40.93
N TRP A 53 -18.08 3.60 40.57
CA TRP A 53 -18.74 2.43 41.18
C TRP A 53 -17.93 1.14 40.97
N MET A 54 -17.50 0.85 39.73
CA MET A 54 -16.65 -0.31 39.40
C MET A 54 -15.27 -0.24 40.06
N ASP A 55 -14.55 0.87 39.91
CA ASP A 55 -13.21 1.08 40.49
C ASP A 55 -13.25 1.00 42.03
N GLY A 56 -14.35 1.42 42.66
CA GLY A 56 -14.58 1.33 44.10
C GLY A 56 -14.73 -0.11 44.58
N MET A 57 -15.56 -0.91 43.92
CA MET A 57 -15.71 -2.34 44.22
C MET A 57 -14.40 -3.11 44.00
N ILE A 58 -13.66 -2.80 42.93
CA ILE A 58 -12.34 -3.37 42.61
C ILE A 58 -11.34 -3.12 43.75
N GLN A 59 -11.26 -1.87 44.25
CA GLN A 59 -10.38 -1.52 45.38
C GLN A 59 -10.82 -2.17 46.70
N ALA A 60 -12.09 -2.01 47.08
CA ALA A 60 -12.62 -2.47 48.36
C ALA A 60 -12.51 -4.00 48.55
N HIS A 61 -12.70 -4.76 47.47
CA HIS A 61 -12.70 -6.23 47.51
C HIS A 61 -11.40 -6.85 46.96
N LYS A 62 -10.41 -6.04 46.55
CA LYS A 62 -9.14 -6.47 45.93
C LYS A 62 -9.35 -7.43 44.74
N LEU A 63 -10.27 -7.07 43.86
CA LEU A 63 -10.73 -7.88 42.72
C LEU A 63 -10.12 -7.43 41.39
N THR A 64 -10.20 -8.28 40.37
CA THR A 64 -10.05 -7.84 38.96
C THR A 64 -11.42 -7.60 38.34
N ARG A 65 -11.50 -6.79 37.28
CA ARG A 65 -12.77 -6.44 36.61
C ARG A 65 -13.55 -7.68 36.14
N ASP A 66 -12.86 -8.67 35.59
CA ASP A 66 -13.46 -9.90 35.06
C ASP A 66 -13.99 -10.84 36.16
N SER A 67 -13.56 -10.61 37.41
CA SER A 67 -14.06 -11.34 38.58
C SER A 67 -15.36 -10.75 39.16
N ILE A 68 -15.95 -9.75 38.49
CA ILE A 68 -17.23 -9.12 38.85
C ILE A 68 -18.27 -9.45 37.78
N LYS A 69 -19.33 -10.17 38.16
CA LYS A 69 -20.50 -10.44 37.34
C LYS A 69 -21.60 -9.43 37.65
N ILE A 70 -22.06 -8.69 36.65
CA ILE A 70 -23.23 -7.82 36.79
C ILE A 70 -24.48 -8.57 36.30
N VAL A 71 -25.58 -8.46 37.05
CA VAL A 71 -26.90 -8.99 36.70
C VAL A 71 -27.89 -7.84 36.66
N THR A 72 -28.61 -7.66 35.56
CA THR A 72 -29.62 -6.61 35.39
C THR A 72 -31.04 -7.18 35.46
N LYS A 73 -31.97 -6.36 36.00
CA LYS A 73 -33.41 -6.66 36.07
C LYS A 73 -34.17 -5.37 35.75
N ASP A 74 -35.08 -5.43 34.79
CA ASP A 74 -36.00 -4.34 34.51
C ASP A 74 -37.44 -4.72 34.93
N SER A 75 -38.16 -3.80 35.56
CA SER A 75 -39.53 -3.98 36.03
C SER A 75 -40.35 -2.71 35.83
N ASN A 76 -41.66 -2.75 36.09
CA ASN A 76 -42.54 -1.59 35.89
C ASN A 76 -42.18 -0.39 36.80
N ASP A 77 -41.69 -0.65 38.01
CA ASP A 77 -41.41 0.38 39.02
C ASP A 77 -39.92 0.74 39.16
N GLU A 78 -39.03 -0.22 38.91
CA GLU A 78 -37.59 -0.08 39.12
C GLU A 78 -36.76 -0.80 38.05
N TRP A 79 -35.57 -0.26 37.77
CA TRP A 79 -34.50 -0.94 37.05
C TRP A 79 -33.33 -1.15 38.02
N VAL A 80 -32.75 -2.34 38.03
CA VAL A 80 -31.71 -2.73 38.99
C VAL A 80 -30.54 -3.39 38.26
N ALA A 81 -29.31 -3.08 38.65
CA ALA A 81 -28.13 -3.88 38.35
C ALA A 81 -27.42 -4.27 39.66
N THR A 82 -27.16 -5.55 39.90
CA THR A 82 -26.39 -6.02 41.06
C THR A 82 -25.04 -6.57 40.61
N ALA A 83 -23.97 -6.15 41.30
CA ALA A 83 -22.63 -6.67 41.09
C ALA A 83 -22.32 -7.78 42.09
N HIS A 84 -21.85 -8.92 41.58
CA HIS A 84 -21.52 -10.11 42.35
C HIS A 84 -20.07 -10.54 42.10
N GLN A 85 -19.36 -10.97 43.14
CA GLN A 85 -18.06 -11.61 42.97
C GLN A 85 -18.23 -12.99 42.32
N SER A 86 -17.63 -13.22 41.15
CA SER A 86 -17.90 -14.39 40.30
C SER A 86 -17.64 -15.75 40.97
N ARG A 87 -16.73 -15.84 41.95
CA ARG A 87 -16.42 -17.08 42.67
C ARG A 87 -17.34 -17.39 43.86
N SER A 88 -17.85 -16.36 44.54
CA SER A 88 -18.59 -16.51 45.81
C SER A 88 -20.08 -16.21 45.68
N GLY A 89 -20.51 -15.57 44.59
CA GLY A 89 -21.88 -15.06 44.40
C GLY A 89 -22.24 -13.87 45.29
N VAL A 90 -21.36 -13.44 46.20
CA VAL A 90 -21.62 -12.36 47.17
C VAL A 90 -21.83 -11.04 46.42
N MET A 91 -22.93 -10.34 46.74
CA MET A 91 -23.21 -9.01 46.23
C MET A 91 -22.24 -7.99 46.83
N ILE A 92 -21.57 -7.22 45.98
CA ILE A 92 -20.55 -6.21 46.33
C ILE A 92 -20.95 -4.77 45.97
N GLY A 93 -22.09 -4.60 45.30
CA GLY A 93 -22.68 -3.30 45.02
C GLY A 93 -23.93 -3.40 44.16
N PHE A 94 -24.63 -2.29 43.99
CA PHE A 94 -25.81 -2.19 43.13
C PHE A 94 -25.94 -0.83 42.44
N ILE A 95 -26.74 -0.80 41.37
CA ILE A 95 -27.33 0.39 40.77
C ILE A 95 -28.85 0.19 40.83
N LEU A 96 -29.57 1.18 41.34
CA LEU A 96 -31.03 1.18 41.48
C LEU A 96 -31.61 2.45 40.86
N PHE A 97 -32.53 2.30 39.92
CA PHE A 97 -33.28 3.41 39.33
C PHE A 97 -34.77 3.25 39.60
N LEU A 98 -35.32 4.13 40.43
CA LEU A 98 -36.74 4.14 40.79
C LEU A 98 -37.52 4.96 39.77
N LYS A 99 -38.16 4.30 38.80
CA LYS A 99 -38.79 4.93 37.62
C LYS A 99 -39.80 6.01 38.00
N LYS A 100 -40.74 5.68 38.91
CA LYS A 100 -41.77 6.61 39.41
C LYS A 100 -41.21 7.84 40.13
N LYS A 101 -40.03 7.74 40.77
CA LYS A 101 -39.36 8.87 41.45
C LYS A 101 -38.34 9.58 40.55
N GLY A 102 -37.91 8.96 39.46
CA GLY A 102 -36.75 9.33 38.66
C GLY A 102 -35.54 9.68 39.52
N CYS A 103 -35.22 8.78 40.46
CA CYS A 103 -34.06 8.84 41.33
C CYS A 103 -33.18 7.64 41.03
N LEU A 104 -31.91 7.90 40.78
CA LEU A 104 -30.86 6.93 40.50
C LEU A 104 -29.93 6.84 41.72
N GLU A 105 -29.63 5.63 42.17
CA GLU A 105 -28.66 5.33 43.21
C GLU A 105 -27.59 4.37 42.67
N LEU A 106 -26.31 4.67 42.88
CA LEU A 106 -25.20 3.73 42.67
C LEU A 106 -24.49 3.54 44.01
N CYS A 107 -24.35 2.30 44.46
CA CYS A 107 -23.75 1.96 45.75
C CYS A 107 -22.70 0.86 45.60
N ASN A 108 -21.47 1.14 46.01
CA ASN A 108 -20.37 0.17 46.11
C ASN A 108 -20.08 -0.11 47.59
N PHE A 109 -20.13 -1.39 47.98
CA PHE A 109 -19.99 -1.78 49.37
C PHE A 109 -18.54 -1.70 49.86
N LYS A 110 -18.36 -1.60 51.18
CA LYS A 110 -17.05 -1.61 51.86
C LYS A 110 -16.05 -0.58 51.31
N SER A 111 -16.56 0.52 50.78
CA SER A 111 -15.83 1.61 50.15
C SER A 111 -16.03 2.89 50.95
N GLN A 112 -15.02 3.74 51.05
CA GLN A 112 -15.13 5.01 51.76
C GLN A 112 -14.57 6.16 50.92
N LEU A 113 -15.12 7.36 51.12
CA LEU A 113 -14.68 8.58 50.45
C LEU A 113 -13.99 9.51 51.48
N PRO A 114 -12.65 9.61 51.50
CA PRO A 114 -11.95 10.47 52.44
C PRO A 114 -12.07 11.94 52.05
N ARG A 115 -11.96 12.87 53.02
CA ARG A 115 -12.11 14.33 52.78
C ARG A 115 -11.22 14.84 51.64
N LYS A 116 -9.94 14.43 51.59
CA LYS A 116 -8.99 14.75 50.51
C LYS A 116 -9.45 14.38 49.09
N ALA A 117 -10.46 13.51 48.95
CA ALA A 117 -11.07 13.24 47.65
C ALA A 117 -11.75 14.49 47.03
N LEU A 118 -12.04 15.55 47.80
CA LEU A 118 -12.54 16.83 47.27
C LEU A 118 -11.46 17.70 46.62
N ASP A 119 -10.18 17.40 46.85
CA ASP A 119 -9.07 18.21 46.34
C ASP A 119 -8.77 17.86 44.88
N ILE A 120 -8.37 18.84 44.07
CA ILE A 120 -8.03 18.66 42.65
C ILE A 120 -6.70 17.93 42.52
N GLY A 121 -6.52 17.08 41.50
CA GLY A 121 -5.32 16.26 41.30
C GLY A 121 -5.10 15.08 42.28
N VAL A 122 -5.80 15.00 43.42
CA VAL A 122 -5.67 13.90 44.38
C VAL A 122 -6.32 12.63 43.85
N SER A 123 -5.52 11.58 43.63
CA SER A 123 -5.96 10.32 43.01
C SER A 123 -5.14 9.14 43.54
N SER A 124 -5.81 8.21 44.24
CA SER A 124 -5.23 6.91 44.65
C SER A 124 -4.91 5.97 43.47
N LYS A 125 -5.34 6.34 42.25
CA LYS A 125 -5.35 5.47 41.08
C LYS A 125 -4.12 5.64 40.16
N ARG A 126 -3.26 6.65 40.41
CA ARG A 126 -2.12 7.06 39.53
C ARG A 126 -1.09 5.96 39.21
N THR A 127 -1.05 4.87 39.98
CA THR A 127 -0.09 3.77 39.86
C THR A 127 -0.72 2.39 39.62
N SER A 128 -2.04 2.30 39.46
CA SER A 128 -2.77 1.02 39.45
C SER A 128 -3.30 0.66 38.06
N GLU A 129 -2.63 -0.27 37.37
CA GLU A 129 -3.03 -0.76 36.03
C GLU A 129 -4.45 -1.35 35.97
N ASN A 130 -4.95 -1.87 37.09
CA ASN A 130 -6.29 -2.46 37.23
C ASN A 130 -7.42 -1.43 37.38
N LEU A 131 -7.10 -0.13 37.54
CA LEU A 131 -8.07 0.95 37.72
C LEU A 131 -8.06 1.86 36.50
N ALA A 132 -9.24 2.15 35.96
CA ALA A 132 -9.30 2.93 34.72
C ALA A 132 -9.15 4.45 34.96
N GLY A 133 -9.08 4.94 36.21
CA GLY A 133 -9.02 6.37 36.55
C GLY A 133 -7.60 6.89 36.75
N THR A 134 -7.27 8.09 36.25
CA THR A 134 -5.93 8.69 36.41
C THR A 134 -5.93 9.94 37.29
N HIS A 135 -6.76 10.95 36.98
CA HIS A 135 -6.65 12.30 37.55
C HIS A 135 -7.37 12.55 38.90
N GLY A 136 -8.33 11.73 39.31
CA GLY A 136 -9.05 11.90 40.60
C GLY A 136 -10.21 12.91 40.59
N GLU A 137 -10.57 13.43 39.41
CA GLU A 137 -11.57 14.50 39.26
C GLU A 137 -12.93 14.03 38.73
N GLY A 138 -12.99 12.86 38.09
CA GLY A 138 -14.16 12.40 37.32
C GLY A 138 -15.50 12.49 38.06
N PHE A 139 -15.54 12.13 39.35
CA PHE A 139 -16.77 12.20 40.14
C PHE A 139 -17.23 13.64 40.46
N LYS A 140 -16.28 14.58 40.55
CA LYS A 140 -16.54 16.02 40.73
C LYS A 140 -17.12 16.62 39.45
N VAL A 141 -16.52 16.27 38.31
CA VAL A 141 -16.95 16.70 36.98
C VAL A 141 -18.31 16.10 36.61
N ALA A 142 -18.55 14.83 36.89
CA ALA A 142 -19.85 14.19 36.74
C ALA A 142 -20.94 14.91 37.57
N SER A 143 -20.61 15.24 38.82
CA SER A 143 -21.50 16.01 39.71
C SER A 143 -21.76 17.42 39.20
N LEU A 144 -20.77 18.10 38.62
CA LEU A 144 -20.95 19.38 37.95
C LEU A 144 -21.99 19.28 36.83
N VAL A 145 -21.84 18.29 35.95
CA VAL A 145 -22.69 18.12 34.77
C VAL A 145 -24.13 17.80 35.18
N MET A 146 -24.34 16.93 36.17
CA MET A 146 -25.69 16.60 36.65
C MET A 146 -26.36 17.79 37.35
N VAL A 147 -25.66 18.52 38.22
CA VAL A 147 -26.19 19.74 38.88
C VAL A 147 -26.46 20.83 37.84
N ARG A 148 -25.63 20.96 36.79
CA ARG A 148 -25.84 21.88 35.66
C ARG A 148 -27.13 21.60 34.90
N LYS A 149 -27.52 20.32 34.78
CA LYS A 149 -28.78 19.87 34.17
C LYS A 149 -29.98 19.91 35.12
N GLY A 150 -29.82 20.40 36.36
CA GLY A 150 -30.90 20.58 37.33
C GLY A 150 -31.19 19.37 38.22
N TYR A 151 -30.40 18.30 38.12
CA TYR A 151 -30.52 17.15 39.02
C TYR A 151 -29.90 17.45 40.39
N GLN A 152 -30.50 16.95 41.47
CA GLN A 152 -29.84 16.93 42.77
C GLN A 152 -28.79 15.81 42.77
N VAL A 153 -27.60 16.08 43.29
CA VAL A 153 -26.53 15.08 43.50
C VAL A 153 -26.14 15.07 44.97
N ARG A 154 -26.19 13.89 45.60
CA ARG A 154 -25.71 13.66 46.96
C ARG A 154 -24.97 12.34 47.07
N TYR A 155 -23.84 12.33 47.76
CA TYR A 155 -23.23 11.08 48.24
C TYR A 155 -23.53 10.86 49.73
N GLU A 156 -23.61 9.59 50.12
CA GLU A 156 -23.65 9.07 51.48
C GLU A 156 -22.41 8.19 51.65
N SER A 157 -21.43 8.64 52.46
CA SER A 157 -20.24 7.84 52.81
C SER A 157 -19.51 8.40 54.03
N SER A 158 -18.74 7.55 54.71
CA SER A 158 -17.93 7.85 55.90
C SER A 158 -18.71 8.60 57.00
N LYS A 159 -19.99 8.23 57.22
CA LYS A 159 -20.97 8.87 58.13
C LYS A 159 -21.48 10.26 57.71
N PHE A 160 -21.12 10.77 56.53
CA PHE A 160 -21.47 12.11 56.06
C PHE A 160 -22.35 12.10 54.80
N TYR A 161 -23.15 13.16 54.67
CA TYR A 161 -23.79 13.58 53.43
C TYR A 161 -22.91 14.58 52.68
N TRP A 162 -22.69 14.34 51.40
CA TRP A 162 -21.90 15.18 50.50
C TRP A 162 -22.81 15.77 49.45
N SER A 163 -23.29 17.00 49.65
CA SER A 163 -24.28 17.63 48.75
C SER A 163 -23.61 18.61 47.79
N PHE A 164 -23.76 18.39 46.48
CA PHE A 164 -23.18 19.23 45.43
C PHE A 164 -24.18 20.28 44.96
N GLN A 165 -23.76 21.54 44.91
CA GLN A 165 -24.61 22.66 44.48
C GLN A 165 -23.78 23.84 43.98
N PHE A 166 -24.33 24.60 43.03
CA PHE A 166 -23.82 25.94 42.71
C PHE A 166 -24.20 26.93 43.82
N GLY A 167 -23.33 27.88 44.13
CA GLY A 167 -23.58 28.92 45.13
C GLY A 167 -22.29 29.60 45.56
N GLY A 168 -22.27 30.25 46.73
CA GLY A 168 -21.13 31.04 47.19
C GLY A 168 -21.39 32.53 46.93
N ARG A 169 -20.35 33.37 46.94
CA ARG A 169 -20.47 34.77 46.50
C ARG A 169 -20.74 34.84 45.00
N ASP A 170 -20.05 34.01 44.21
CA ASP A 170 -20.34 33.79 42.80
C ASP A 170 -21.11 32.47 42.60
N LYS A 171 -22.38 32.58 42.19
CA LYS A 171 -23.27 31.44 41.89
C LYS A 171 -22.86 30.61 40.67
N ARG A 172 -21.74 30.92 39.99
CA ARG A 172 -21.21 30.13 38.87
C ARG A 172 -20.32 28.96 39.31
N HIS A 173 -19.84 28.92 40.56
CA HIS A 173 -18.89 27.91 41.04
C HIS A 173 -19.56 26.73 41.76
N LEU A 174 -19.03 25.51 41.57
CA LEU A 174 -19.51 24.29 42.23
C LEU A 174 -18.91 24.12 43.62
N TYR A 175 -19.76 23.82 44.60
CA TYR A 175 -19.38 23.53 45.99
C TYR A 175 -19.87 22.16 46.42
N CYS A 176 -19.05 21.46 47.22
CA CYS A 176 -19.49 20.33 48.03
C CYS A 176 -19.76 20.79 49.46
N SER A 177 -20.88 20.38 50.04
CA SER A 177 -21.23 20.61 51.44
C SER A 177 -21.24 19.28 52.20
N LEU A 178 -20.30 19.12 53.14
CA LEU A 178 -20.18 17.98 54.04
C LEU A 178 -21.02 18.22 55.30
N THR A 179 -22.00 17.35 55.56
CA THR A 179 -22.86 17.40 56.75
C THR A 179 -22.89 16.03 57.41
N PRO A 180 -22.57 15.89 58.71
CA PRO A 180 -22.66 14.59 59.39
C PRO A 180 -24.11 14.10 59.43
N MET A 181 -24.32 12.79 59.30
CA MET A 181 -25.60 12.17 59.62
C MET A 181 -25.76 12.12 61.15
N LYS A 182 -26.98 12.29 61.66
CA LYS A 182 -27.24 12.22 63.11
C LYS A 182 -26.89 10.83 63.64
N ASP A 183 -26.14 10.74 64.74
CA ASP A 183 -25.66 9.46 65.29
C ASP A 183 -26.82 8.51 65.64
N SER A 184 -27.92 9.00 66.21
CA SER A 184 -29.13 8.19 66.48
C SER A 184 -29.77 7.57 65.23
N VAL A 185 -29.53 8.12 64.03
CA VAL A 185 -29.95 7.52 62.75
C VAL A 185 -28.93 6.48 62.29
N ILE A 186 -27.64 6.70 62.52
CA ILE A 186 -26.56 5.75 62.23
C ILE A 186 -26.72 4.51 63.12
N GLU A 187 -26.81 4.68 64.44
CA GLU A 187 -27.01 3.63 65.43
C GLU A 187 -28.23 2.77 65.12
N LYS A 188 -29.39 3.39 64.83
CA LYS A 188 -30.61 2.67 64.45
C LYS A 188 -30.41 1.83 63.18
N ARG A 189 -29.66 2.32 62.19
CA ARG A 189 -29.33 1.56 60.97
C ARG A 189 -28.31 0.45 61.26
N MET A 190 -27.31 0.69 62.10
CA MET A 190 -26.32 -0.30 62.52
C MET A 190 -26.96 -1.45 63.31
N LEU A 191 -27.88 -1.16 64.23
CA LEU A 191 -28.66 -2.17 64.97
C LEU A 191 -29.51 -3.03 64.02
N ALA A 192 -30.19 -2.41 63.05
CA ALA A 192 -30.96 -3.14 62.04
C ALA A 192 -30.07 -4.02 61.14
N GLU A 193 -28.87 -3.56 60.79
CA GLU A 193 -27.90 -4.34 60.02
C GLU A 193 -27.32 -5.51 60.84
N SER A 194 -26.95 -5.28 62.10
CA SER A 194 -26.52 -6.35 63.02
C SER A 194 -27.61 -7.42 63.18
N ALA A 195 -28.88 -7.01 63.33
CA ALA A 195 -30.01 -7.94 63.37
C ALA A 195 -30.18 -8.72 62.05
N ARG A 196 -29.95 -8.09 60.89
CA ARG A 196 -29.95 -8.77 59.57
C ARG A 196 -28.83 -9.82 59.47
N ILE A 197 -27.63 -9.48 59.93
CA ILE A 197 -26.46 -10.36 59.94
C ILE A 197 -26.68 -11.56 60.86
N LEU A 198 -27.16 -11.33 62.09
CA LEU A 198 -27.53 -12.38 63.05
C LEU A 198 -28.61 -13.32 62.48
N ALA A 199 -29.62 -12.76 61.79
CA ALA A 199 -30.66 -13.52 61.11
C ALA A 199 -30.20 -14.20 59.80
N LYS A 200 -28.90 -14.13 59.44
CA LYS A 200 -28.29 -14.69 58.22
C LYS A 200 -29.00 -14.33 56.91
N LYS A 201 -29.75 -13.22 56.88
CA LYS A 201 -30.47 -12.76 55.68
C LYS A 201 -29.45 -12.19 54.66
N PRO A 202 -29.70 -12.25 53.34
CA PRO A 202 -28.80 -11.64 52.35
C PRO A 202 -28.72 -10.10 52.51
N ARG A 203 -27.66 -9.48 51.97
CA ARG A 203 -27.54 -8.02 51.88
C ARG A 203 -28.64 -7.48 50.97
N GLN A 204 -29.28 -6.39 51.38
CA GLN A 204 -30.37 -5.73 50.65
C GLN A 204 -29.81 -4.60 49.76
N LEU A 205 -30.66 -4.05 48.89
CA LEU A 205 -30.35 -2.87 48.06
C LEU A 205 -30.40 -1.57 48.90
N ILE A 206 -29.63 -1.54 50.00
CA ILE A 206 -29.58 -0.45 50.97
C ILE A 206 -28.11 -0.17 51.29
N SER A 207 -27.72 1.10 51.24
CA SER A 207 -26.36 1.57 51.53
C SER A 207 -26.13 1.82 53.03
N ASN A 208 -25.04 1.29 53.58
CA ASN A 208 -24.60 1.55 54.94
C ASN A 208 -23.58 2.69 54.98
N VAL A 209 -24.01 3.89 55.36
CA VAL A 209 -23.21 5.13 55.28
C VAL A 209 -21.87 5.10 56.06
N TRP A 210 -21.68 4.16 56.98
CA TRP A 210 -20.43 3.98 57.75
C TRP A 210 -19.40 3.07 57.06
N GLU A 211 -19.79 2.29 56.06
CA GLU A 211 -18.90 1.33 55.37
C GLU A 211 -18.98 1.41 53.83
N ASP A 212 -20.01 2.04 53.26
CA ASP A 212 -20.25 2.10 51.81
C ASP A 212 -20.07 3.51 51.23
N VAL A 213 -19.93 3.58 49.91
CA VAL A 213 -20.17 4.80 49.12
C VAL A 213 -21.47 4.60 48.35
N SER A 214 -22.46 5.46 48.57
CA SER A 214 -23.66 5.58 47.73
C SER A 214 -23.75 6.98 47.14
N VAL A 215 -24.11 7.09 45.86
CA VAL A 215 -24.44 8.35 45.19
C VAL A 215 -25.87 8.32 44.66
N LYS A 216 -26.64 9.36 45.01
CA LYS A 216 -28.05 9.56 44.65
C LYS A 216 -28.19 10.78 43.74
N ILE A 217 -28.84 10.58 42.60
CA ILE A 217 -28.96 11.54 41.50
C ILE A 217 -30.44 11.67 41.09
N GLY A 218 -30.90 12.89 40.80
CA GLY A 218 -32.25 13.17 40.29
C GLY A 218 -33.11 13.90 41.32
N LYS A 219 -34.31 13.40 41.59
CA LYS A 219 -35.22 13.93 42.61
C LYS A 219 -35.05 13.16 43.94
N VAL A 220 -33.95 13.45 44.64
CA VAL A 220 -33.59 12.74 45.90
C VAL A 220 -34.48 13.19 47.09
N TYR A 221 -35.02 14.41 47.05
CA TYR A 221 -36.03 14.90 47.98
C TYR A 221 -37.30 15.38 47.24
N SER A 222 -38.45 15.37 47.92
CA SER A 222 -39.75 15.76 47.35
C SER A 222 -39.78 17.21 46.81
N THR A 223 -38.94 18.09 47.35
CA THR A 223 -38.97 19.55 47.11
C THR A 223 -37.83 20.11 46.25
N LYS A 224 -36.81 19.32 45.86
CA LYS A 224 -35.65 19.82 45.09
C LYS A 224 -35.09 18.79 44.11
N GLY A 225 -34.68 19.27 42.94
CA GLY A 225 -34.07 18.46 41.87
C GLY A 225 -35.06 17.96 40.83
N THR A 226 -34.65 17.94 39.56
CA THR A 226 -35.44 17.42 38.43
C THR A 226 -35.56 15.90 38.50
N GLN A 227 -36.72 15.37 38.10
CA GLN A 227 -36.91 13.93 37.93
C GLN A 227 -36.13 13.42 36.71
N ILE A 228 -35.40 12.32 36.84
CA ILE A 228 -34.79 11.65 35.68
C ILE A 228 -35.90 10.86 34.95
N GLU A 229 -36.15 11.18 33.69
CA GLU A 229 -37.05 10.41 32.83
C GLU A 229 -36.48 9.01 32.55
N THR A 230 -37.34 7.98 32.57
CA THR A 230 -36.93 6.60 32.29
C THR A 230 -36.24 6.46 30.94
N ALA A 231 -36.76 7.09 29.88
CA ALA A 231 -36.12 7.06 28.56
C ALA A 231 -34.69 7.62 28.59
N LYS A 232 -34.45 8.75 29.26
CA LYS A 232 -33.11 9.34 29.43
C LYS A 232 -32.17 8.41 30.19
N PHE A 233 -32.64 7.77 31.27
CA PHE A 233 -31.84 6.78 32.00
C PHE A 233 -31.48 5.56 31.12
N MET A 234 -32.41 5.07 30.30
CA MET A 234 -32.16 3.95 29.37
C MET A 234 -31.17 4.32 28.24
N GLU A 235 -30.99 5.60 27.93
CA GLU A 235 -29.85 6.05 27.10
C GLU A 235 -28.53 6.07 27.87
N TRP A 236 -28.53 6.43 29.16
CA TRP A 236 -27.32 6.49 29.97
C TRP A 236 -26.69 5.11 30.18
N ILE A 237 -27.49 4.05 30.42
CA ILE A 237 -26.94 2.69 30.61
C ILE A 237 -26.22 2.15 29.36
N LYS A 238 -26.50 2.68 28.16
CA LYS A 238 -25.85 2.28 26.90
C LYS A 238 -24.36 2.64 26.85
N VAL A 239 -23.87 3.49 27.76
CA VAL A 239 -22.42 3.77 27.89
C VAL A 239 -21.63 2.61 28.51
N SER A 240 -22.31 1.59 29.04
CA SER A 240 -21.68 0.40 29.59
C SER A 240 -22.13 -0.86 28.84
N PHE A 241 -21.16 -1.60 28.33
CA PHE A 241 -21.36 -2.87 27.64
C PHE A 241 -21.94 -3.95 28.57
N GLU A 242 -21.64 -3.90 29.87
CA GLU A 242 -22.17 -4.88 30.83
C GLU A 242 -23.59 -4.52 31.32
N LEU A 243 -23.95 -3.23 31.38
CA LEU A 243 -25.33 -2.82 31.73
C LEU A 243 -26.30 -3.01 30.57
N ASN A 244 -25.82 -2.87 29.33
CA ASN A 244 -26.57 -3.09 28.09
C ASN A 244 -25.92 -4.24 27.30
N ARG A 245 -25.92 -5.44 27.87
CA ARG A 245 -25.19 -6.60 27.35
C ARG A 245 -25.80 -7.14 26.05
N PRO A 246 -25.01 -7.32 24.98
CA PRO A 246 -25.48 -8.00 23.78
C PRO A 246 -25.72 -9.49 24.05
N ILE A 247 -26.77 -10.03 23.44
CA ILE A 247 -27.13 -11.47 23.54
C ILE A 247 -26.13 -12.31 22.71
N ASP A 248 -25.97 -11.95 21.43
CA ASP A 248 -25.02 -12.59 20.52
C ASP A 248 -23.75 -11.75 20.39
N CYS A 249 -22.65 -12.29 20.90
CA CYS A 249 -21.35 -11.61 20.97
C CYS A 249 -20.24 -12.62 20.70
N ILE A 250 -19.39 -12.34 19.71
CA ILE A 250 -18.23 -13.18 19.39
C ILE A 250 -17.08 -12.72 20.28
N LYS A 251 -16.48 -13.65 21.02
CA LYS A 251 -15.32 -13.40 21.88
C LYS A 251 -14.04 -13.67 21.09
N ALA A 252 -13.14 -12.69 21.02
CA ALA A 252 -11.80 -12.83 20.47
C ALA A 252 -10.75 -12.31 21.48
N PRO A 253 -9.46 -12.68 21.36
CA PRO A 253 -8.43 -12.28 22.32
C PRO A 253 -8.24 -10.75 22.45
N ASP A 254 -8.33 -10.02 21.33
CA ASP A 254 -8.16 -8.56 21.30
C ASP A 254 -9.43 -7.78 21.66
N GLY A 255 -10.59 -8.45 21.73
CA GLY A 255 -11.89 -7.84 22.04
C GLY A 255 -13.09 -8.62 21.51
N ASP A 256 -14.28 -8.07 21.69
CA ASP A 256 -15.52 -8.70 21.25
C ASP A 256 -16.13 -8.03 20.01
N LEU A 257 -16.78 -8.83 19.16
CA LEU A 257 -17.55 -8.39 17.99
C LEU A 257 -19.05 -8.64 18.19
N VAL A 258 -19.85 -7.58 17.99
CA VAL A 258 -21.31 -7.58 18.11
C VAL A 258 -21.95 -7.31 16.76
N LEU A 259 -22.54 -8.34 16.17
CA LEU A 259 -23.19 -8.25 14.85
C LEU A 259 -24.61 -7.67 14.87
N ASN A 260 -25.15 -7.34 16.06
CA ASN A 260 -26.48 -6.77 16.22
C ASN A 260 -26.46 -5.28 15.88
N GLN A 261 -27.30 -4.86 14.92
CA GLN A 261 -27.34 -3.48 14.41
C GLN A 261 -27.61 -2.41 15.50
N LYS A 262 -28.23 -2.77 16.64
CA LYS A 262 -28.42 -1.86 17.79
C LYS A 262 -27.10 -1.39 18.42
N PHE A 263 -26.00 -2.10 18.17
CA PHE A 263 -24.64 -1.78 18.60
C PHE A 263 -23.75 -1.29 17.44
N GLY A 264 -24.25 -1.27 16.20
CA GLY A 264 -23.54 -0.71 15.06
C GLY A 264 -23.13 0.75 15.30
N GLY A 265 -21.96 1.15 14.78
CA GLY A 265 -21.43 2.49 14.99
C GLY A 265 -20.77 2.72 16.36
N ARG A 266 -20.51 1.67 17.16
CA ARG A 266 -20.04 1.82 18.56
C ARG A 266 -18.78 1.03 18.88
N ILE A 267 -17.80 1.74 19.43
CA ILE A 267 -16.64 1.17 20.10
C ILE A 267 -16.83 1.31 21.62
N TYR A 268 -16.63 0.21 22.32
CA TYR A 268 -16.45 0.12 23.75
C TYR A 268 -14.99 -0.26 24.02
N LEU A 269 -14.39 0.27 25.09
CA LEU A 269 -13.05 -0.12 25.57
C LEU A 269 -13.19 -0.63 27.01
N LYS A 270 -12.81 -1.89 27.26
CA LYS A 270 -12.99 -2.57 28.55
C LYS A 270 -14.43 -2.45 29.09
N GLY A 271 -15.41 -2.49 28.18
CA GLY A 271 -16.84 -2.35 28.46
C GLY A 271 -17.37 -0.93 28.66
N LEU A 272 -16.58 0.13 28.41
CA LEU A 272 -17.03 1.54 28.46
C LEU A 272 -17.12 2.13 27.06
N TYR A 273 -18.24 2.80 26.72
CA TYR A 273 -18.45 3.41 25.41
C TYR A 273 -17.52 4.61 25.18
N ILE A 274 -16.81 4.58 24.05
CA ILE A 274 -15.82 5.58 23.63
C ILE A 274 -16.10 6.10 22.20
N GLY A 275 -17.38 6.22 21.83
CA GLY A 275 -17.79 6.79 20.53
C GLY A 275 -17.88 5.77 19.39
N GLY A 276 -17.80 6.27 18.16
CA GLY A 276 -17.65 5.46 16.95
C GLY A 276 -16.18 5.39 16.51
N SER A 277 -15.93 5.18 15.22
CA SER A 277 -14.57 5.23 14.66
C SER A 277 -13.89 6.57 14.94
N ILE A 278 -12.57 6.56 15.10
CA ILE A 278 -11.75 7.77 15.06
C ILE A 278 -11.74 8.41 13.64
N THR A 279 -11.92 7.58 12.61
CA THR A 279 -11.95 8.02 11.21
C THR A 279 -13.30 8.66 10.84
N SER A 280 -13.39 9.24 9.65
CA SER A 280 -14.67 9.66 9.04
C SER A 280 -15.52 8.50 8.54
N LYS A 281 -14.99 7.26 8.54
CA LYS A 281 -15.69 6.06 8.09
C LYS A 281 -16.70 5.57 9.13
N ASN A 282 -17.79 4.98 8.66
CA ASN A 282 -18.82 4.41 9.54
C ASN A 282 -18.45 2.98 9.96
N LEU A 283 -18.72 2.62 11.22
CA LEU A 283 -18.67 1.22 11.66
C LEU A 283 -20.03 0.56 11.42
N ARG A 284 -20.05 -0.55 10.68
CA ARG A 284 -21.24 -1.36 10.46
C ARG A 284 -21.68 -2.08 11.74
N PHE A 285 -20.71 -2.56 12.52
CA PHE A 285 -20.93 -3.39 13.71
C PHE A 285 -20.45 -2.71 15.00
N GLY A 286 -20.69 -3.39 16.13
CA GLY A 286 -20.27 -2.93 17.46
C GLY A 286 -19.08 -3.72 17.97
N TYR A 287 -18.19 -3.05 18.70
CA TYR A 287 -16.93 -3.64 19.17
C TYR A 287 -16.69 -3.36 20.65
N ASN A 288 -16.13 -4.31 21.39
CA ASN A 288 -15.67 -4.12 22.77
C ASN A 288 -14.20 -4.52 22.90
N LEU A 289 -13.31 -3.55 22.79
CA LEU A 289 -11.86 -3.75 22.72
C LEU A 289 -11.30 -4.09 24.10
N GLY A 290 -10.37 -5.05 24.17
CA GLY A 290 -9.64 -5.39 25.39
C GLY A 290 -8.60 -4.33 25.77
N TYR A 291 -8.06 -3.62 24.78
CA TYR A 291 -7.03 -2.59 24.92
C TYR A 291 -7.21 -1.46 23.89
N GLY A 292 -6.51 -0.35 24.09
CA GLY A 292 -6.55 0.82 23.22
C GLY A 292 -6.16 2.10 23.96
N ASN A 293 -5.51 3.03 23.26
CA ASN A 293 -5.11 4.32 23.79
C ASN A 293 -6.20 5.35 23.50
N VAL A 294 -6.72 6.00 24.54
CA VAL A 294 -7.80 6.99 24.46
C VAL A 294 -7.32 8.36 24.91
N ASN A 295 -7.92 9.42 24.36
CA ASN A 295 -7.62 10.79 24.75
C ASN A 295 -7.96 11.09 26.22
N ARG A 296 -7.53 12.24 26.76
CA ARG A 296 -7.73 12.66 28.16
C ARG A 296 -9.18 12.46 28.65
N ASP A 297 -10.13 12.81 27.79
CA ASP A 297 -11.57 12.81 28.08
C ASP A 297 -12.26 11.46 27.78
N ARG A 298 -11.48 10.49 27.27
CA ARG A 298 -11.87 9.10 26.96
C ARG A 298 -13.03 9.02 25.97
N ALA A 299 -13.07 9.98 25.05
CA ALA A 299 -14.17 10.16 24.12
C ALA A 299 -14.01 9.36 22.82
N ARG A 300 -12.75 9.02 22.44
CA ARG A 300 -12.34 8.21 21.27
C ARG A 300 -10.95 7.60 21.49
N LEU A 301 -10.57 6.65 20.63
CA LEU A 301 -9.16 6.22 20.44
C LEU A 301 -8.28 7.38 19.91
N ILE A 302 -6.96 7.25 20.01
CA ILE A 302 -5.99 8.25 19.55
C ILE A 302 -5.45 7.96 18.12
N GLY A 303 -5.35 6.70 17.69
CA GLY A 303 -4.75 6.33 16.41
C GLY A 303 -5.67 5.50 15.51
N ALA A 304 -5.79 5.88 14.24
CA ALA A 304 -6.56 5.15 13.23
C ALA A 304 -5.97 3.78 12.90
N ASP A 305 -4.64 3.67 12.86
CA ASP A 305 -3.95 2.41 12.59
C ASP A 305 -4.16 1.42 13.74
N GLN A 306 -4.09 1.88 15.00
CA GLN A 306 -4.41 1.04 16.16
C GLN A 306 -5.85 0.55 16.12
N GLU A 307 -6.82 1.38 15.71
CA GLU A 307 -8.20 0.93 15.51
C GLU A 307 -8.25 -0.16 14.42
N ALA A 308 -7.73 0.11 13.23
CA ALA A 308 -7.69 -0.84 12.12
C ALA A 308 -7.05 -2.19 12.49
N THR A 309 -5.89 -2.18 13.15
CA THR A 309 -5.20 -3.40 13.62
C THR A 309 -6.08 -4.22 14.56
N ILE A 310 -6.72 -3.58 15.55
CA ILE A 310 -7.55 -4.31 16.54
C ILE A 310 -8.80 -4.87 15.86
N LEU A 311 -9.49 -4.09 15.03
CA LEU A 311 -10.67 -4.55 14.30
C LEU A 311 -10.35 -5.72 13.36
N ALA A 312 -9.25 -5.64 12.61
CA ALA A 312 -8.77 -6.69 11.73
C ALA A 312 -8.45 -7.99 12.48
N LYS A 313 -7.82 -7.92 13.66
CA LYS A 313 -7.58 -9.09 14.51
C LYS A 313 -8.86 -9.74 15.03
N ILE A 314 -9.82 -8.93 15.49
CA ILE A 314 -11.13 -9.42 15.97
C ILE A 314 -11.87 -10.14 14.82
N TRP A 315 -11.89 -9.56 13.63
CA TRP A 315 -12.47 -10.20 12.43
C TRP A 315 -11.70 -11.44 12.00
N GLY A 316 -10.37 -11.39 11.99
CA GLY A 316 -9.51 -12.54 11.67
C GLY A 316 -9.79 -13.72 12.59
N HIS A 317 -9.88 -13.48 13.90
CA HIS A 317 -10.28 -14.51 14.85
C HIS A 317 -11.67 -15.07 14.52
N ALA A 318 -12.68 -14.21 14.34
CA ALA A 318 -14.05 -14.64 14.02
C ALA A 318 -14.14 -15.47 12.72
N ILE A 319 -13.37 -15.10 11.70
CA ILE A 319 -13.29 -15.82 10.41
C ILE A 319 -12.57 -17.16 10.55
N LEU A 320 -11.53 -17.24 11.38
CA LEU A 320 -10.75 -18.47 11.58
C LEU A 320 -11.49 -19.49 12.44
N THR A 321 -12.04 -19.09 13.60
CA THR A 321 -12.68 -19.98 14.59
C THR A 321 -14.19 -20.17 14.41
N GLY A 322 -14.83 -19.32 13.62
CA GLY A 322 -16.28 -19.24 13.54
C GLY A 322 -16.94 -19.84 12.29
N GLN A 323 -18.25 -19.60 12.18
CA GLN A 323 -19.10 -20.06 11.08
C GLN A 323 -18.86 -19.27 9.79
N GLU A 324 -19.15 -19.88 8.63
CA GLU A 324 -18.97 -19.30 7.30
C GLU A 324 -19.67 -17.92 7.13
N LYS A 325 -20.78 -17.69 7.84
CA LYS A 325 -21.47 -16.39 7.87
C LYS A 325 -20.58 -15.19 8.21
N TYR A 326 -19.44 -15.40 8.89
CA TYR A 326 -18.49 -14.34 9.24
C TYR A 326 -17.61 -13.96 8.05
N VAL A 327 -17.04 -14.94 7.32
CA VAL A 327 -16.29 -14.65 6.09
C VAL A 327 -17.21 -14.05 5.02
N THR A 328 -18.47 -14.49 4.93
CA THR A 328 -19.47 -13.87 4.04
C THR A 328 -19.71 -12.39 4.37
N LYS A 329 -19.91 -12.05 5.66
CA LYS A 329 -20.13 -10.66 6.08
C LYS A 329 -18.90 -9.78 5.87
N TYR A 330 -17.71 -10.29 6.17
CA TYR A 330 -16.46 -9.52 6.02
C TYR A 330 -16.09 -9.31 4.55
N THR A 331 -16.17 -10.37 3.73
CA THR A 331 -15.95 -10.28 2.28
C THR A 331 -16.94 -9.32 1.63
N LYS A 332 -18.22 -9.32 2.05
CA LYS A 332 -19.20 -8.34 1.59
C LYS A 332 -18.81 -6.89 1.97
N MET A 333 -18.26 -6.63 3.16
CA MET A 333 -17.78 -5.30 3.51
C MET A 333 -16.56 -4.89 2.66
N LEU A 334 -15.63 -5.81 2.40
CA LEU A 334 -14.46 -5.56 1.52
C LEU A 334 -14.87 -5.24 0.09
N LEU A 335 -15.87 -5.94 -0.46
CA LEU A 335 -16.44 -5.65 -1.79
C LEU A 335 -17.26 -4.36 -1.84
N GLU A 336 -17.81 -3.92 -0.70
CA GLU A 336 -18.57 -2.66 -0.58
C GLU A 336 -17.69 -1.44 -0.23
N ASP A 337 -16.38 -1.59 0.03
CA ASP A 337 -15.58 -0.52 0.68
C ASP A 337 -15.47 0.74 -0.18
N ASP A 338 -15.25 0.64 -1.49
CA ASP A 338 -15.17 1.81 -2.38
C ASP A 338 -16.42 2.71 -2.26
N ALA A 339 -17.61 2.10 -2.16
CA ALA A 339 -18.91 2.79 -2.13
C ALA A 339 -19.45 3.10 -0.72
N LYS A 340 -18.99 2.39 0.33
CA LYS A 340 -19.49 2.53 1.71
C LYS A 340 -18.46 3.05 2.70
N GLN A 341 -17.17 2.89 2.38
CA GLN A 341 -16.04 3.29 3.19
C GLN A 341 -16.22 2.81 4.64
N TRP A 342 -16.16 1.49 4.84
CA TRP A 342 -16.42 0.86 6.12
C TRP A 342 -15.18 0.95 7.03
N ALA A 343 -15.35 1.44 8.26
CA ALA A 343 -14.26 1.46 9.23
C ALA A 343 -13.85 0.02 9.63
N ASP A 344 -14.78 -0.93 9.59
CA ASP A 344 -14.60 -2.35 9.93
C ASP A 344 -13.55 -3.07 9.06
N VAL A 345 -13.26 -2.55 7.86
CA VAL A 345 -12.28 -3.10 6.90
C VAL A 345 -11.18 -2.10 6.54
N ASN A 346 -11.09 -0.99 7.27
CA ASN A 346 -10.11 0.05 6.99
C ASN A 346 -8.68 -0.51 7.17
N LEU A 347 -7.80 -0.25 6.19
CA LEU A 347 -6.44 -0.80 6.14
C LEU A 347 -6.38 -2.33 6.26
N ALA A 348 -7.41 -3.04 5.76
CA ALA A 348 -7.43 -4.50 5.78
C ALA A 348 -6.23 -5.13 5.07
N GLN A 349 -5.73 -4.52 3.99
CA GLN A 349 -4.53 -4.99 3.29
C GLN A 349 -3.27 -5.01 4.16
N ASP A 350 -3.16 -4.10 5.15
CA ASP A 350 -1.97 -3.97 6.00
C ASP A 350 -2.07 -4.80 7.29
N ASN A 351 -3.29 -5.22 7.67
CA ASN A 351 -3.57 -5.78 9.00
C ASN A 351 -4.15 -7.22 8.99
N ILE A 352 -4.61 -7.73 7.85
CA ILE A 352 -5.18 -9.09 7.74
C ILE A 352 -4.07 -10.12 7.48
N SER A 353 -4.17 -11.29 8.12
CA SER A 353 -3.20 -12.37 7.95
C SER A 353 -3.47 -13.19 6.68
N LYS A 354 -2.42 -13.81 6.13
CA LYS A 354 -2.50 -14.73 4.99
C LYS A 354 -3.61 -15.79 5.14
N SER A 355 -3.71 -16.41 6.31
CA SER A 355 -4.73 -17.45 6.61
C SER A 355 -6.18 -16.94 6.56
N VAL A 356 -6.41 -15.65 6.84
CA VAL A 356 -7.72 -15.01 6.72
C VAL A 356 -7.99 -14.62 5.28
N ALA A 357 -6.98 -14.09 4.57
CA ALA A 357 -7.04 -13.81 3.14
C ALA A 357 -7.32 -15.08 2.31
N GLU A 358 -6.72 -16.22 2.66
CA GLU A 358 -6.99 -17.53 2.06
C GLU A 358 -8.46 -17.96 2.23
N LYS A 359 -9.06 -17.74 3.42
CA LYS A 359 -10.50 -17.99 3.63
C LYS A 359 -11.39 -17.03 2.82
N ILE A 360 -11.02 -15.75 2.72
CA ILE A 360 -11.73 -14.76 1.89
C ILE A 360 -11.67 -15.15 0.42
N TRP A 361 -10.48 -15.51 -0.09
CA TRP A 361 -10.29 -15.96 -1.46
C TRP A 361 -11.07 -17.24 -1.78
N LYS A 362 -11.02 -18.24 -0.89
CA LYS A 362 -11.82 -19.45 -1.02
C LYS A 362 -13.33 -19.15 -1.09
N HIS A 363 -13.81 -18.18 -0.32
CA HIS A 363 -15.21 -17.75 -0.36
C HIS A 363 -15.57 -17.03 -1.69
N LEU A 364 -14.69 -16.18 -2.22
CA LEU A 364 -14.86 -15.56 -3.54
C LEU A 364 -14.90 -16.62 -4.67
N LEU A 365 -14.14 -17.70 -4.54
CA LEU A 365 -14.17 -18.82 -5.48
C LEU A 365 -15.43 -19.70 -5.32
N THR A 366 -15.92 -19.97 -4.11
CA THR A 366 -17.18 -20.72 -3.94
C THR A 366 -18.41 -19.95 -4.42
N CYS A 367 -18.35 -18.61 -4.46
CA CYS A 367 -19.35 -17.77 -5.13
C CYS A 367 -19.27 -17.82 -6.68
N ASN A 368 -18.25 -18.47 -7.27
CA ASN A 368 -18.06 -18.65 -8.71
C ASN A 368 -17.92 -20.15 -9.07
N PRO A 369 -18.96 -20.98 -8.84
CA PRO A 369 -18.85 -22.45 -8.96
C PRO A 369 -18.59 -22.94 -10.40
N LEU A 370 -18.96 -22.16 -11.41
CA LEU A 370 -18.72 -22.47 -12.83
C LEU A 370 -17.31 -22.06 -13.30
N GLY A 371 -16.54 -21.33 -12.49
CA GLY A 371 -15.23 -20.83 -12.87
C GLY A 371 -15.23 -19.73 -13.92
N GLU A 372 -16.39 -19.18 -14.29
CA GLU A 372 -16.53 -18.22 -15.39
C GLU A 372 -16.04 -16.80 -15.07
N VAL A 373 -15.98 -16.42 -13.79
CA VAL A 373 -15.55 -15.07 -13.36
C VAL A 373 -14.04 -14.95 -13.17
N PHE A 374 -13.45 -13.89 -13.72
CA PHE A 374 -12.11 -13.41 -13.36
C PHE A 374 -12.21 -12.12 -12.53
N TYR A 375 -11.61 -12.11 -11.33
CA TYR A 375 -11.56 -10.93 -10.47
C TYR A 375 -10.36 -10.05 -10.86
N TYR A 376 -10.54 -8.74 -11.00
CA TYR A 376 -9.48 -7.79 -11.39
C TYR A 376 -9.56 -6.46 -10.63
N ASN A 377 -8.49 -5.64 -10.67
CA ASN A 377 -8.42 -4.40 -9.90
C ASN A 377 -9.21 -3.24 -10.54
N SER A 378 -10.05 -2.58 -9.76
CA SER A 378 -10.88 -1.46 -10.16
C SER A 378 -10.16 -0.25 -10.81
N PRO A 379 -9.12 0.39 -10.23
CA PRO A 379 -8.96 1.83 -10.48
C PRO A 379 -8.05 2.31 -11.63
N LYS A 380 -7.40 1.45 -12.44
CA LYS A 380 -6.27 1.91 -13.31
C LYS A 380 -6.09 1.33 -14.71
N GLN A 381 -6.59 0.13 -15.04
CA GLN A 381 -6.35 -0.51 -16.34
C GLN A 381 -7.59 -1.22 -16.91
N GLU A 382 -8.79 -0.75 -16.58
CA GLU A 382 -10.05 -1.44 -16.90
C GLU A 382 -10.15 -1.86 -18.37
N ASP A 383 -9.90 -0.97 -19.34
CA ASP A 383 -10.02 -1.31 -20.77
C ASP A 383 -9.07 -2.41 -21.25
N GLU A 384 -7.83 -2.47 -20.74
CA GLU A 384 -6.88 -3.48 -21.19
C GLU A 384 -7.14 -4.83 -20.51
N ASP A 385 -7.32 -4.83 -19.18
CA ASP A 385 -7.63 -6.04 -18.42
C ASP A 385 -8.98 -6.64 -18.83
N VAL A 386 -10.03 -5.82 -19.01
CA VAL A 386 -11.35 -6.28 -19.48
C VAL A 386 -11.28 -6.84 -20.90
N ARG A 387 -10.44 -6.29 -21.78
CA ARG A 387 -10.19 -6.89 -23.11
C ARG A 387 -9.54 -8.25 -22.94
N VAL A 388 -8.38 -8.35 -22.30
CA VAL A 388 -7.64 -9.63 -22.10
C VAL A 388 -8.54 -10.71 -21.47
N ILE A 389 -9.28 -10.37 -20.41
CA ILE A 389 -10.20 -11.31 -19.74
C ILE A 389 -11.28 -11.83 -20.70
N LYS A 390 -11.88 -10.98 -21.53
CA LYS A 390 -12.95 -11.37 -22.46
C LYS A 390 -12.42 -12.07 -23.72
N THR A 391 -11.34 -11.57 -24.31
CA THR A 391 -10.84 -12.03 -25.62
C THR A 391 -9.92 -13.24 -25.48
N GLU A 392 -8.97 -13.22 -24.54
CA GLU A 392 -7.95 -14.28 -24.41
C GLU A 392 -8.40 -15.37 -23.43
N LEU A 393 -8.93 -14.99 -22.26
CA LEU A 393 -9.35 -15.92 -21.21
C LEU A 393 -10.80 -16.45 -21.37
N LYS A 394 -11.63 -15.80 -22.19
CA LYS A 394 -13.07 -16.08 -22.35
C LYS A 394 -13.87 -16.05 -21.03
N MET A 395 -13.42 -15.26 -20.06
CA MET A 395 -14.06 -15.14 -18.74
C MET A 395 -14.88 -13.85 -18.63
N ARG A 396 -15.76 -13.80 -17.63
CA ARG A 396 -16.51 -12.60 -17.24
C ARG A 396 -15.69 -11.77 -16.25
N PRO A 397 -15.27 -10.54 -16.59
CA PRO A 397 -14.53 -9.68 -15.67
C PRO A 397 -15.45 -9.17 -14.55
N VAL A 398 -14.97 -9.24 -13.31
CA VAL A 398 -15.60 -8.65 -12.11
C VAL A 398 -14.57 -7.80 -11.37
N SER A 399 -14.83 -6.50 -11.30
CA SER A 399 -13.98 -5.54 -10.60
C SER A 399 -14.07 -5.77 -9.08
N VAL A 400 -12.93 -5.70 -8.39
CA VAL A 400 -12.85 -5.69 -6.92
C VAL A 400 -12.16 -4.43 -6.40
N PRO A 401 -12.56 -3.92 -5.21
CA PRO A 401 -11.92 -2.77 -4.58
C PRO A 401 -10.42 -2.94 -4.38
N ASN A 402 -9.67 -1.85 -4.55
CA ASN A 402 -8.21 -1.85 -4.56
C ASN A 402 -7.57 -2.33 -3.23
N GLY A 403 -8.25 -2.12 -2.09
CA GLY A 403 -7.81 -2.69 -0.81
C GLY A 403 -7.88 -4.22 -0.79
N LEU A 404 -8.97 -4.80 -1.31
CA LEU A 404 -9.12 -6.24 -1.45
C LEU A 404 -8.15 -6.81 -2.50
N TRP A 405 -7.96 -6.12 -3.63
CA TRP A 405 -6.98 -6.53 -4.64
C TRP A 405 -5.57 -6.62 -4.08
N LYS A 406 -5.10 -5.57 -3.40
CA LYS A 406 -3.77 -5.53 -2.76
C LYS A 406 -3.60 -6.67 -1.76
N LEU A 407 -4.59 -6.90 -0.89
CA LEU A 407 -4.57 -7.99 0.09
C LEU A 407 -4.40 -9.37 -0.58
N LEU A 408 -5.09 -9.63 -1.69
CA LEU A 408 -5.01 -10.90 -2.40
C LEU A 408 -3.68 -11.07 -3.15
N VAL A 409 -3.18 -10.02 -3.81
CA VAL A 409 -1.91 -10.07 -4.56
C VAL A 409 -0.71 -10.18 -3.60
N GLN A 410 -0.69 -9.41 -2.51
CA GLN A 410 0.36 -9.45 -1.47
C GLN A 410 0.54 -10.84 -0.84
N HIS A 411 -0.50 -11.66 -0.85
CA HIS A 411 -0.47 -13.04 -0.35
C HIS A 411 -0.36 -14.11 -1.43
N GLY A 412 -0.20 -13.72 -2.72
CA GLY A 412 -0.07 -14.62 -3.85
C GLY A 412 -1.35 -15.38 -4.21
N LEU A 413 -2.52 -14.85 -3.83
CA LEU A 413 -3.83 -15.50 -4.02
C LEU A 413 -4.50 -15.08 -5.33
N ALA A 414 -4.34 -13.82 -5.73
CA ALA A 414 -4.79 -13.28 -7.01
C ALA A 414 -3.60 -12.91 -7.91
N GLN A 415 -3.86 -12.86 -9.21
CA GLN A 415 -2.92 -12.47 -10.27
C GLN A 415 -3.63 -11.55 -11.26
N THR A 416 -2.91 -10.63 -11.88
CA THR A 416 -3.41 -9.85 -13.02
C THR A 416 -3.77 -10.76 -14.21
N PRO A 417 -4.64 -10.32 -15.14
CA PRO A 417 -4.95 -11.08 -16.34
C PRO A 417 -3.70 -11.44 -17.15
N LYS A 418 -2.73 -10.52 -17.26
CA LYS A 418 -1.45 -10.74 -17.95
C LYS A 418 -0.62 -11.83 -17.28
N GLU A 419 -0.40 -11.76 -15.97
CA GLU A 419 0.32 -12.82 -15.22
C GLU A 419 -0.38 -14.18 -15.32
N TYR A 420 -1.71 -14.19 -15.29
CA TYR A 420 -2.50 -15.41 -15.44
C TYR A 420 -2.35 -16.02 -16.85
N CYS A 421 -2.40 -15.19 -17.90
CA CYS A 421 -2.12 -15.59 -19.28
C CYS A 421 -0.69 -16.13 -19.45
N HIS A 422 0.30 -15.44 -18.88
CA HIS A 422 1.70 -15.85 -18.92
C HIS A 422 1.85 -17.26 -18.34
N ARG A 423 1.34 -17.49 -17.13
CA ARG A 423 1.37 -18.80 -16.46
C ARG A 423 0.63 -19.88 -17.25
N LEU A 424 -0.51 -19.58 -17.86
CA LEU A 424 -1.22 -20.55 -18.70
C LEU A 424 -0.39 -21.02 -19.90
N MET A 425 0.28 -20.09 -20.60
CA MET A 425 1.13 -20.41 -21.75
C MET A 425 2.43 -21.12 -21.34
N GLU A 426 3.03 -20.71 -20.22
CA GLU A 426 4.23 -21.34 -19.65
C GLU A 426 3.96 -22.81 -19.27
N CYS A 427 2.88 -23.04 -18.50
CA CYS A 427 2.45 -24.37 -18.06
C CYS A 427 1.77 -25.22 -19.15
N ALA A 428 1.49 -24.67 -20.34
CA ALA A 428 0.96 -25.44 -21.45
C ALA A 428 1.98 -26.53 -21.90
N PRO A 429 1.52 -27.73 -22.27
CA PRO A 429 2.40 -28.74 -22.84
C PRO A 429 2.94 -28.30 -24.20
N VAL A 430 4.13 -28.79 -24.57
CA VAL A 430 4.65 -28.67 -25.93
C VAL A 430 3.71 -29.39 -26.89
N SER A 431 3.44 -28.79 -28.05
CA SER A 431 2.54 -29.32 -29.06
C SER A 431 2.99 -30.71 -29.55
N LYS A 432 2.01 -31.55 -29.88
CA LYS A 432 2.19 -32.92 -30.38
C LYS A 432 1.72 -33.10 -31.82
N LEU A 433 1.51 -32.01 -32.55
CA LEU A 433 1.16 -32.08 -33.98
C LEU A 433 2.32 -32.72 -34.77
N GLU A 434 1.99 -33.68 -35.63
CA GLU A 434 2.96 -34.32 -36.53
C GLU A 434 3.42 -33.33 -37.61
N ASP A 435 4.68 -33.43 -38.05
CA ASP A 435 5.24 -32.53 -39.07
C ASP A 435 4.70 -32.86 -40.47
N SER A 436 3.62 -32.17 -40.87
CA SER A 436 3.16 -32.10 -42.26
C SER A 436 4.05 -31.14 -43.09
N THR A 437 3.94 -31.22 -44.42
CA THR A 437 4.63 -30.28 -45.34
C THR A 437 4.22 -28.83 -45.08
N TYR A 438 2.94 -28.59 -44.78
CA TYR A 438 2.41 -27.27 -44.38
C TYR A 438 3.08 -26.79 -43.09
N ILE A 439 3.12 -27.63 -42.06
CA ILE A 439 3.72 -27.31 -40.75
C ILE A 439 5.22 -27.01 -40.87
N ALA A 440 5.96 -27.82 -41.63
CA ALA A 440 7.37 -27.56 -41.93
C ALA A 440 7.56 -26.23 -42.68
N GLY A 441 6.66 -25.92 -43.62
CA GLY A 441 6.62 -24.64 -44.32
C GLY A 441 6.34 -23.46 -43.40
N VAL A 442 5.34 -23.54 -42.51
CA VAL A 442 5.02 -22.49 -41.53
C VAL A 442 6.19 -22.24 -40.59
N LYS A 443 6.78 -23.31 -40.03
CA LYS A 443 7.97 -23.23 -39.16
C LYS A 443 9.14 -22.55 -39.86
N ARG A 444 9.44 -22.93 -41.11
CA ARG A 444 10.56 -22.37 -41.87
C ARG A 444 10.33 -20.92 -42.27
N ALA A 445 9.15 -20.58 -42.81
CA ALA A 445 8.83 -19.21 -43.20
C ALA A 445 8.83 -18.25 -41.99
N LEU A 446 8.34 -18.70 -40.83
CA LEU A 446 8.43 -17.94 -39.59
C LEU A 446 9.89 -17.79 -39.11
N ALA A 447 10.69 -18.85 -39.14
CA ALA A 447 12.10 -18.77 -38.76
C ALA A 447 12.88 -17.81 -39.68
N SER A 448 12.66 -17.86 -40.99
CA SER A 448 13.24 -16.90 -41.94
C SER A 448 12.79 -15.47 -41.67
N ALA A 449 11.53 -15.25 -41.30
CA ALA A 449 11.05 -13.92 -40.87
C ALA A 449 11.75 -13.42 -39.60
N LEU A 450 11.96 -14.29 -38.61
CA LEU A 450 12.70 -13.94 -37.38
C LEU A 450 14.17 -13.64 -37.66
N ALA A 451 14.79 -14.28 -38.66
CA ALA A 451 16.18 -14.03 -39.06
C ALA A 451 16.41 -12.71 -39.81
N LEU A 452 15.36 -11.96 -40.18
CA LEU A 452 15.48 -10.63 -40.82
C LEU A 452 15.92 -9.52 -39.86
N ASP A 453 15.80 -9.73 -38.55
CA ASP A 453 16.06 -8.72 -37.52
C ASP A 453 16.84 -9.34 -36.36
N THR A 454 17.93 -8.68 -35.94
CA THR A 454 18.81 -9.14 -34.86
C THR A 454 18.11 -9.24 -33.50
N ARG A 455 16.98 -8.53 -33.33
CA ARG A 455 16.09 -8.64 -32.15
C ARG A 455 15.32 -9.95 -32.09
N THR A 456 15.14 -10.63 -33.23
CA THR A 456 14.34 -11.86 -33.35
C THR A 456 15.14 -13.08 -33.77
N GLU A 457 16.30 -12.92 -34.41
CA GLU A 457 17.07 -14.03 -34.99
C GLU A 457 17.49 -15.10 -33.96
N ASN A 458 17.69 -14.68 -32.71
CA ASN A 458 18.15 -15.52 -31.60
C ASN A 458 16.99 -16.10 -30.74
N LEU A 459 15.73 -15.98 -31.17
CA LEU A 459 14.57 -16.49 -30.43
C LEU A 459 14.32 -17.97 -30.69
N THR A 460 14.33 -18.78 -29.63
CA THR A 460 13.96 -20.20 -29.66
C THR A 460 12.43 -20.34 -29.75
N VAL A 461 11.92 -20.74 -30.92
CA VAL A 461 10.47 -20.92 -31.14
C VAL A 461 9.99 -22.26 -30.56
N ILE A 462 9.00 -22.22 -29.66
CA ILE A 462 8.40 -23.40 -29.04
C ILE A 462 6.88 -23.36 -29.24
N PHE A 463 6.32 -24.35 -29.93
CA PHE A 463 4.88 -24.47 -30.10
C PHE A 463 4.23 -25.18 -28.91
N LYS A 464 3.14 -24.62 -28.38
CA LYS A 464 2.41 -25.06 -27.19
C LYS A 464 0.96 -25.42 -27.54
N ASP A 465 0.46 -26.56 -27.04
CA ASP A 465 -0.97 -26.85 -27.04
C ASP A 465 -1.63 -26.04 -25.92
N ASN A 466 -2.23 -24.92 -26.30
CA ASN A 466 -3.03 -24.08 -25.41
C ASN A 466 -4.50 -24.08 -25.87
N SER A 467 -5.06 -25.26 -26.10
CA SER A 467 -6.48 -25.46 -26.44
C SER A 467 -7.49 -24.89 -25.41
N LYS A 468 -7.04 -24.46 -24.23
CA LYS A 468 -7.87 -23.92 -23.14
C LYS A 468 -7.94 -22.39 -23.09
N ALA A 469 -7.09 -21.65 -23.81
CA ALA A 469 -7.12 -20.19 -23.84
C ALA A 469 -6.66 -19.64 -25.21
N GLU A 470 -7.25 -18.55 -25.68
CA GLU A 470 -6.98 -18.02 -27.04
C GLU A 470 -5.68 -17.20 -27.16
N ILE A 471 -4.80 -17.27 -26.16
CA ILE A 471 -3.50 -16.57 -26.12
C ILE A 471 -2.68 -16.97 -27.34
N ASP A 472 -2.25 -15.99 -28.15
CA ASP A 472 -1.50 -16.22 -29.39
C ASP A 472 -0.05 -16.65 -29.15
N LEU A 473 0.68 -15.87 -28.36
CA LEU A 473 2.10 -16.09 -28.08
C LEU A 473 2.57 -15.38 -26.81
N LEU A 474 3.69 -15.84 -26.25
CA LEU A 474 4.41 -15.26 -25.12
C LEU A 474 5.92 -15.25 -25.40
N ILE A 475 6.64 -14.22 -24.94
CA ILE A 475 8.10 -14.14 -25.00
C ILE A 475 8.64 -14.22 -23.57
N LEU A 476 9.53 -15.18 -23.31
CA LEU A 476 10.19 -15.41 -22.01
C LEU A 476 11.71 -15.46 -22.21
N GLY A 477 12.39 -14.32 -22.01
CA GLY A 477 13.82 -14.22 -22.29
C GLY A 477 14.10 -14.46 -23.78
N SER A 478 14.81 -15.54 -24.11
CA SER A 478 15.07 -15.99 -25.48
C SER A 478 14.04 -16.99 -26.02
N GLU A 479 13.05 -17.43 -25.25
CA GLU A 479 12.01 -18.35 -25.71
C GLU A 479 10.79 -17.60 -26.26
N LEU A 480 10.34 -17.98 -27.46
CA LEU A 480 9.11 -17.52 -28.10
C LEU A 480 8.09 -18.67 -28.09
N LEU A 481 7.18 -18.65 -27.12
CA LEU A 481 6.12 -19.64 -26.98
C LEU A 481 4.94 -19.25 -27.89
N ILE A 482 4.56 -20.10 -28.83
CA ILE A 482 3.47 -19.84 -29.80
C ILE A 482 2.37 -20.90 -29.66
N ASN A 483 1.11 -20.48 -29.72
CA ASN A 483 -0.03 -21.38 -29.73
C ASN A 483 -0.06 -22.24 -31.00
N ASP A 484 -0.17 -23.56 -30.87
CA ASP A 484 -0.15 -24.48 -32.01
C ASP A 484 -1.34 -24.36 -32.97
N LYS A 485 -2.37 -23.57 -32.62
CA LYS A 485 -3.43 -23.17 -33.55
C LYS A 485 -2.91 -22.56 -34.86
N TRP A 486 -1.71 -21.93 -34.82
CA TRP A 486 -1.03 -21.34 -35.97
C TRP A 486 -0.38 -22.37 -36.92
N LEU A 487 -0.18 -23.61 -36.46
CA LEU A 487 0.28 -24.74 -37.28
C LEU A 487 -0.89 -25.48 -37.94
N ASP A 488 -2.10 -25.35 -37.41
CA ASP A 488 -3.31 -26.01 -37.89
C ASP A 488 -4.01 -25.13 -38.94
N TYR A 489 -4.04 -25.60 -40.18
CA TYR A 489 -4.68 -24.91 -41.31
C TYR A 489 -6.16 -24.60 -41.00
N ASN A 490 -6.93 -25.54 -40.46
CA ASN A 490 -8.36 -25.34 -40.20
C ASN A 490 -8.59 -24.32 -39.08
N LYS A 491 -7.82 -24.39 -37.98
CA LYS A 491 -7.96 -23.45 -36.85
C LYS A 491 -7.55 -22.02 -37.24
N THR A 492 -6.48 -21.86 -38.01
CA THR A 492 -5.99 -20.54 -38.45
C THR A 492 -7.02 -19.84 -39.34
N HIS A 493 -7.66 -20.58 -40.25
CA HIS A 493 -8.53 -20.00 -41.28
C HIS A 493 -10.01 -19.90 -40.88
N LYS A 494 -10.46 -20.58 -39.82
CA LYS A 494 -11.86 -20.61 -39.34
C LYS A 494 -12.54 -19.24 -39.23
N ASN A 495 -11.79 -18.20 -38.89
CA ASN A 495 -12.28 -16.82 -38.68
C ASN A 495 -11.57 -15.80 -39.61
N GLY A 496 -11.01 -16.22 -40.75
CA GLY A 496 -10.19 -15.38 -41.63
C GLY A 496 -10.69 -15.31 -43.08
N THR A 497 -10.35 -14.23 -43.78
CA THR A 497 -10.71 -13.96 -45.19
C THR A 497 -9.66 -14.52 -46.16
N CYS A 498 -9.37 -15.82 -46.05
CA CYS A 498 -8.38 -16.47 -46.90
C CYS A 498 -9.03 -17.04 -48.15
N PHE A 499 -8.61 -16.56 -49.31
CA PHE A 499 -9.08 -17.04 -50.62
C PHE A 499 -9.02 -18.57 -50.76
N LEU A 500 -7.91 -19.23 -50.37
CA LEU A 500 -7.79 -20.69 -50.47
C LEU A 500 -8.81 -21.43 -49.58
N TRP A 501 -9.11 -20.87 -48.40
CA TRP A 501 -10.09 -21.42 -47.47
C TRP A 501 -11.52 -21.24 -47.97
N GLU A 502 -11.86 -20.06 -48.51
CA GLU A 502 -13.17 -19.75 -49.08
C GLU A 502 -13.52 -20.65 -50.26
N TYR A 503 -12.52 -21.09 -51.04
CA TYR A 503 -12.67 -22.07 -52.12
C TYR A 503 -12.64 -23.54 -51.65
N GLY A 504 -12.61 -23.80 -50.34
CA GLY A 504 -12.70 -25.14 -49.77
C GLY A 504 -11.45 -26.00 -49.97
N MET A 505 -10.29 -25.39 -50.21
CA MET A 505 -9.02 -26.13 -50.31
C MET A 505 -8.70 -26.81 -48.98
N LYS A 506 -8.27 -28.08 -49.06
CA LYS A 506 -7.66 -28.80 -47.92
C LYS A 506 -6.24 -28.28 -47.68
N GLU A 507 -5.63 -28.72 -46.58
CA GLU A 507 -4.27 -28.32 -46.14
C GLU A 507 -3.28 -28.28 -47.32
N PRO A 508 -2.79 -27.08 -47.71
CA PRO A 508 -1.94 -26.92 -48.89
C PRO A 508 -0.50 -27.34 -48.58
N GLU A 509 0.26 -27.73 -49.62
CA GLU A 509 1.68 -28.12 -49.47
C GLU A 509 2.62 -26.96 -49.08
N PHE A 510 2.12 -25.73 -48.95
CA PHE A 510 2.89 -24.54 -48.62
C PHE A 510 2.14 -23.62 -47.64
N PRO A 511 2.85 -22.81 -46.83
CA PRO A 511 2.23 -21.93 -45.84
C PRO A 511 1.52 -20.75 -46.51
N CYS A 512 0.41 -20.29 -45.92
CA CYS A 512 -0.27 -19.09 -46.37
C CYS A 512 0.43 -17.82 -45.85
N ASP A 513 0.72 -16.88 -46.73
CA ASP A 513 1.59 -15.72 -46.44
C ASP A 513 0.97 -14.82 -45.36
N HIS A 514 -0.35 -14.60 -45.44
CA HIS A 514 -1.07 -13.83 -44.44
C HIS A 514 -1.00 -14.45 -43.02
N THR A 515 -0.81 -15.77 -42.90
CA THR A 515 -0.59 -16.45 -41.62
C THR A 515 0.74 -16.01 -41.01
N ILE A 516 1.81 -16.04 -41.80
CA ILE A 516 3.16 -15.65 -41.37
C ILE A 516 3.21 -14.13 -41.10
N SER A 517 2.70 -13.31 -42.01
CA SER A 517 2.65 -11.85 -41.85
C SER A 517 1.85 -11.42 -40.62
N ARG A 518 0.72 -12.09 -40.32
CA ARG A 518 -0.07 -11.80 -39.11
C ARG A 518 0.66 -12.23 -37.84
N LEU A 519 1.22 -13.43 -37.80
CA LEU A 519 1.95 -13.95 -36.64
C LEU A 519 3.20 -13.09 -36.34
N TYR A 520 4.00 -12.78 -37.36
CA TYR A 520 5.17 -11.91 -37.25
C TYR A 520 4.80 -10.49 -36.83
N GLY A 521 3.68 -9.95 -37.33
CA GLY A 521 3.15 -8.65 -36.87
C GLY A 521 2.80 -8.62 -35.38
N ILE A 522 2.33 -9.73 -34.80
CA ILE A 522 2.09 -9.85 -33.34
C ILE A 522 3.44 -9.90 -32.58
N ILE A 523 4.44 -10.58 -33.14
CA ILE A 523 5.78 -10.70 -32.55
C ILE A 523 6.50 -9.36 -32.50
N ILE A 524 6.64 -8.64 -33.62
CA ILE A 524 7.30 -7.33 -33.66
C ILE A 524 6.58 -6.32 -32.76
N SER A 525 5.24 -6.32 -32.74
CA SER A 525 4.47 -5.41 -31.88
C SER A 525 4.81 -5.63 -30.40
N LYS A 526 4.88 -6.89 -29.93
CA LYS A 526 5.27 -7.20 -28.55
C LYS A 526 6.73 -6.82 -28.25
N ILE A 527 7.66 -7.09 -29.15
CA ILE A 527 9.08 -6.73 -28.97
C ILE A 527 9.25 -5.21 -28.90
N SER A 528 8.55 -4.45 -29.74
CA SER A 528 8.62 -2.98 -29.81
C SER A 528 8.08 -2.26 -28.57
N THR A 529 7.31 -2.95 -27.72
CA THR A 529 6.89 -2.46 -26.39
C THR A 529 7.91 -2.69 -25.27
N THR A 530 9.01 -3.40 -25.54
CA THR A 530 10.07 -3.69 -24.55
C THR A 530 11.12 -2.56 -24.51
N PRO A 531 11.47 -1.97 -23.34
CA PRO A 531 12.25 -0.72 -23.30
C PRO A 531 13.76 -0.81 -23.60
N LEU A 532 14.30 -1.98 -23.97
CA LEU A 532 15.70 -2.33 -23.72
C LEU A 532 16.69 -2.11 -24.88
N LEU A 533 16.29 -1.46 -25.98
CA LEU A 533 17.15 -1.32 -27.17
C LEU A 533 17.24 0.11 -27.69
N ASP A 534 18.46 0.50 -28.01
CA ASP A 534 18.80 1.75 -28.71
C ASP A 534 18.14 1.75 -30.09
N ARG A 535 17.32 2.77 -30.37
CA ARG A 535 16.46 2.83 -31.57
C ARG A 535 17.15 3.49 -32.77
N SER A 536 18.42 3.89 -32.64
CA SER A 536 19.09 4.75 -33.61
C SER A 536 19.65 4.05 -34.86
N THR A 537 19.74 2.71 -34.87
CA THR A 537 20.38 1.92 -35.94
C THR A 537 19.55 0.74 -36.46
N LEU A 538 18.26 0.67 -36.12
CA LEU A 538 17.39 -0.48 -36.41
C LEU A 538 16.38 -0.19 -37.51
N GLU A 539 16.08 -1.22 -38.31
CA GLU A 539 15.01 -1.18 -39.31
C GLU A 539 13.64 -0.88 -38.69
N SER A 540 12.85 -0.07 -39.39
CA SER A 540 11.51 0.31 -38.94
C SER A 540 10.54 -0.88 -39.00
N GLU A 541 9.53 -0.90 -38.12
CA GLU A 541 8.50 -1.96 -38.15
C GLU A 541 7.77 -2.03 -39.51
N SER A 542 7.60 -0.90 -40.20
CA SER A 542 7.11 -0.83 -41.58
C SER A 542 8.06 -1.52 -42.57
N SER A 543 9.36 -1.19 -42.53
CA SER A 543 10.39 -1.77 -43.40
C SER A 543 10.46 -3.29 -43.24
N LEU A 544 10.45 -3.79 -42.00
CA LEU A 544 10.47 -5.23 -41.71
C LEU A 544 9.22 -5.96 -42.22
N ARG A 545 8.04 -5.32 -42.12
CA ARG A 545 6.78 -5.87 -42.66
C ARG A 545 6.79 -5.88 -44.20
N GLU A 546 7.33 -4.86 -44.85
CA GLU A 546 7.49 -4.79 -46.30
C GLU A 546 8.48 -5.86 -46.78
N MET A 547 9.67 -5.93 -46.17
CA MET A 547 10.70 -6.92 -46.48
C MET A 547 10.23 -8.37 -46.23
N LEU A 548 9.40 -8.61 -45.21
CA LEU A 548 8.76 -9.92 -45.01
C LEU A 548 7.79 -10.24 -46.16
N ASN A 549 6.88 -9.33 -46.48
CA ASN A 549 5.85 -9.58 -47.50
C ASN A 549 6.47 -9.83 -48.88
N GLU A 550 7.51 -9.06 -49.23
CA GLU A 550 8.31 -9.25 -50.44
C GLU A 550 8.99 -10.62 -50.46
N ASN A 551 9.70 -10.98 -49.39
CA ASN A 551 10.35 -12.28 -49.27
C ASN A 551 9.39 -13.46 -49.35
N LEU A 552 8.21 -13.38 -48.71
CA LEU A 552 7.21 -14.45 -48.77
C LEU A 552 6.71 -14.67 -50.20
N ARG A 553 6.34 -13.60 -50.92
CA ARG A 553 5.89 -13.69 -52.33
C ARG A 553 6.94 -14.29 -53.25
N GLN A 554 8.20 -13.93 -53.03
CA GLN A 554 9.34 -14.32 -53.87
C GLN A 554 9.98 -15.65 -53.45
N MET A 555 9.67 -16.17 -52.26
CA MET A 555 10.17 -17.45 -51.75
C MET A 555 9.78 -18.62 -52.68
N PRO A 556 10.74 -19.39 -53.20
CA PRO A 556 10.47 -20.59 -54.00
C PRO A 556 9.68 -21.65 -53.20
N ARG A 557 8.64 -22.22 -53.81
CA ARG A 557 7.71 -23.17 -53.16
C ARG A 557 7.73 -24.53 -53.85
N MET A 558 7.16 -25.54 -53.18
CA MET A 558 7.01 -26.91 -53.71
C MET A 558 8.30 -27.43 -54.34
N ILE A 559 9.41 -27.29 -53.61
CA ILE A 559 10.73 -27.70 -54.09
C ILE A 559 10.78 -29.23 -54.06
N HIS A 560 11.02 -29.83 -55.23
CA HIS A 560 11.18 -31.27 -55.38
C HIS A 560 12.51 -31.57 -56.04
N ILE A 561 13.12 -32.69 -55.63
CA ILE A 561 14.28 -33.27 -56.30
C ILE A 561 13.89 -34.63 -56.88
N ARG A 562 14.26 -34.89 -58.13
CA ARG A 562 13.91 -36.07 -58.90
C ARG A 562 15.14 -36.63 -59.60
N GLN A 563 15.12 -37.93 -59.88
CA GLN A 563 16.16 -38.57 -60.67
C GLN A 563 16.09 -38.09 -62.13
N GLY A 564 17.25 -37.68 -62.67
CA GLY A 564 17.35 -37.19 -64.04
C GLY A 564 17.26 -38.30 -65.10
N LYS A 565 17.25 -37.91 -66.37
CA LYS A 565 17.08 -38.83 -67.52
C LYS A 565 18.32 -39.65 -67.84
N SER A 566 19.48 -39.31 -67.27
CA SER A 566 20.75 -40.01 -67.48
C SER A 566 21.50 -40.21 -66.16
N THR A 567 22.51 -41.08 -66.19
CA THR A 567 23.25 -41.45 -64.98
C THR A 567 24.06 -40.27 -64.43
N GLY A 568 24.09 -40.13 -63.10
CA GLY A 568 24.70 -38.95 -62.46
C GLY A 568 23.92 -37.65 -62.68
N GLN A 569 22.61 -37.68 -62.98
CA GLN A 569 21.77 -36.48 -63.08
C GLN A 569 20.69 -36.41 -62.00
N LEU A 570 20.42 -35.20 -61.52
CA LEU A 570 19.26 -34.85 -60.68
C LEU A 570 18.55 -33.63 -61.27
N GLU A 571 17.22 -33.69 -61.32
CA GLU A 571 16.36 -32.56 -61.68
C GLU A 571 15.77 -31.94 -60.41
N ILE A 572 15.91 -30.63 -60.26
CA ILE A 572 15.33 -29.85 -59.18
C ILE A 572 14.17 -29.05 -59.80
N VAL A 573 12.99 -29.14 -59.20
CA VAL A 573 11.76 -28.46 -59.63
C VAL A 573 11.27 -27.56 -58.50
N TRP A 574 10.74 -26.38 -58.82
CA TRP A 574 10.13 -25.45 -57.86
C TRP A 574 8.97 -24.69 -58.51
N THR A 575 8.18 -24.01 -57.70
CA THR A 575 7.13 -23.07 -58.13
C THR A 575 7.46 -21.66 -57.64
N GLY A 576 7.47 -20.69 -58.56
CA GLY A 576 7.54 -19.26 -58.25
C GLY A 576 6.17 -18.61 -58.46
N LEU A 577 5.69 -17.82 -57.49
CA LEU A 577 4.34 -17.24 -57.55
C LEU A 577 4.24 -16.05 -58.52
N GLU A 578 5.16 -15.09 -58.42
CA GLU A 578 5.06 -13.81 -59.13
C GLU A 578 6.03 -13.69 -60.33
N SER A 579 7.02 -14.58 -60.48
CA SER A 579 8.09 -14.47 -61.50
C SER A 579 7.57 -14.29 -62.94
N LYS A 580 6.62 -15.13 -63.36
CA LYS A 580 5.98 -15.06 -64.68
C LYS A 580 5.15 -13.78 -64.88
N MET A 581 4.64 -13.18 -63.80
CA MET A 581 3.88 -11.93 -63.84
C MET A 581 4.80 -10.72 -63.93
N VAL A 582 5.84 -10.68 -63.07
CA VAL A 582 6.85 -9.61 -63.05
C VAL A 582 7.56 -9.48 -64.39
N TRP A 583 8.00 -10.60 -64.98
CA TRP A 583 8.59 -10.61 -66.32
C TRP A 583 7.62 -10.10 -67.40
N ARG A 584 6.35 -10.54 -67.38
CA ARG A 584 5.35 -10.14 -68.38
C ARG A 584 5.00 -8.65 -68.31
N ILE A 585 4.96 -8.05 -67.13
CA ILE A 585 4.53 -6.66 -66.93
C ILE A 585 5.71 -5.68 -67.05
N TYR A 586 6.86 -6.02 -66.48
CA TYR A 586 7.99 -5.10 -66.31
C TYR A 586 9.24 -5.49 -67.11
N GLY A 587 9.27 -6.65 -67.76
CA GLY A 587 10.46 -7.19 -68.45
C GLY A 587 11.57 -7.64 -67.50
N VAL A 588 11.35 -7.59 -66.18
CA VAL A 588 12.35 -7.95 -65.16
C VAL A 588 12.34 -9.46 -64.96
N GLU A 589 13.48 -10.09 -65.24
CA GLU A 589 13.68 -11.52 -64.98
C GLU A 589 14.21 -11.72 -63.55
N MET A 590 13.49 -12.50 -62.76
CA MET A 590 13.86 -12.82 -61.38
C MET A 590 14.79 -14.02 -61.36
N MET A 591 16.07 -13.84 -60.98
CA MET A 591 17.03 -14.94 -60.93
C MET A 591 16.98 -15.67 -59.59
N CYS A 592 16.87 -17.00 -59.63
CA CYS A 592 16.96 -17.87 -58.47
C CYS A 592 18.29 -18.63 -58.44
N ARG A 593 18.82 -18.82 -57.23
CA ARG A 593 20.04 -19.59 -56.97
C ARG A 593 19.66 -20.96 -56.42
N ILE A 594 20.08 -22.01 -57.10
CA ILE A 594 19.97 -23.40 -56.64
C ILE A 594 21.38 -23.85 -56.24
N THR A 595 21.60 -24.17 -54.97
CA THR A 595 22.81 -24.86 -54.52
C THR A 595 22.48 -26.30 -54.20
N LEU A 596 23.14 -27.25 -54.86
CA LEU A 596 22.92 -28.69 -54.68
C LEU A 596 23.97 -29.25 -53.71
N HIS A 597 23.57 -29.38 -52.44
CA HIS A 597 24.44 -29.80 -51.35
C HIS A 597 24.55 -31.32 -51.24
N LEU A 598 25.75 -31.78 -50.87
CA LEU A 598 26.04 -33.17 -50.52
C LEU A 598 25.58 -33.46 -49.08
N GLU A 599 24.73 -34.46 -48.86
CA GLU A 599 24.19 -34.78 -47.53
C GLU A 599 25.30 -35.06 -46.52
N ARG A 600 26.34 -35.80 -46.92
CA ARG A 600 27.41 -36.26 -46.02
C ARG A 600 28.27 -35.12 -45.46
N THR A 601 28.44 -34.01 -46.16
CA THR A 601 29.32 -32.90 -45.75
C THR A 601 28.57 -31.61 -45.42
N CYS A 602 27.37 -31.43 -45.98
CA CYS A 602 26.63 -30.17 -45.90
C CYS A 602 25.25 -30.31 -45.24
N LYS A 603 24.94 -31.42 -44.57
CA LYS A 603 23.65 -31.67 -43.90
C LYS A 603 23.09 -30.46 -43.14
N ASP A 604 23.95 -29.78 -42.40
CA ASP A 604 23.58 -28.64 -41.54
C ASP A 604 23.07 -27.44 -42.35
N ARG A 605 23.44 -27.31 -43.63
CA ARG A 605 22.94 -26.27 -44.56
C ARG A 605 21.43 -26.29 -44.76
N LYS A 606 20.74 -27.39 -44.43
CA LYS A 606 19.26 -27.43 -44.38
C LYS A 606 18.69 -26.43 -43.38
N ALA A 607 19.44 -26.08 -42.34
CA ALA A 607 19.06 -25.09 -41.35
C ALA A 607 19.25 -23.63 -41.83
N ASP A 608 19.98 -23.38 -42.92
CA ASP A 608 20.18 -22.03 -43.46
C ASP A 608 18.82 -21.44 -43.89
N LEU A 609 18.46 -20.28 -43.34
CA LEU A 609 17.13 -19.66 -43.48
C LEU A 609 17.09 -18.55 -44.54
N LEU A 610 18.17 -17.78 -44.62
CA LEU A 610 18.35 -16.64 -45.51
C LEU A 610 19.58 -16.87 -46.38
N PHE A 611 19.47 -16.55 -47.67
CA PHE A 611 20.63 -16.44 -48.53
C PHE A 611 21.42 -15.17 -48.17
N ARG A 612 22.75 -15.26 -48.17
CA ARG A 612 23.65 -14.13 -47.93
C ARG A 612 24.61 -14.00 -49.11
N SER A 613 24.65 -12.82 -49.74
CA SER A 613 25.58 -12.57 -50.85
C SER A 613 26.91 -12.03 -50.33
N ALA A 614 28.02 -12.64 -50.75
CA ALA A 614 29.36 -12.17 -50.40
C ALA A 614 29.77 -10.86 -51.11
N ASN A 615 29.05 -10.45 -52.16
CA ASN A 615 29.32 -9.24 -52.94
C ASN A 615 28.08 -8.35 -53.02
N THR A 616 28.11 -7.19 -52.35
CA THR A 616 27.04 -6.18 -52.36
C THR A 616 27.04 -5.26 -53.60
N ASN A 617 27.87 -5.53 -54.61
CA ASN A 617 28.01 -4.71 -55.81
C ASN A 617 28.06 -5.57 -57.08
N THR A 618 26.90 -5.86 -57.67
CA THR A 618 26.76 -6.04 -59.14
C THR A 618 25.33 -5.77 -59.59
N ASN A 619 25.07 -4.57 -60.12
CA ASN A 619 24.01 -4.40 -61.12
C ASN A 619 24.51 -5.07 -62.43
N LYS A 620 24.40 -6.40 -62.51
CA LYS A 620 24.61 -7.14 -63.75
C LYS A 620 23.26 -7.58 -64.30
N PHE A 621 22.87 -6.95 -65.41
CA PHE A 621 21.69 -7.33 -66.21
C PHE A 621 22.08 -8.26 -67.38
N ASP A 622 23.16 -9.04 -67.22
CA ASP A 622 23.61 -10.00 -68.24
C ASP A 622 22.90 -11.34 -67.99
N CYS A 623 22.01 -11.69 -68.92
CA CYS A 623 21.06 -12.80 -68.81
C CYS A 623 21.64 -14.15 -69.26
N GLU A 624 22.72 -14.61 -68.61
CA GLU A 624 23.30 -15.94 -68.83
C GLU A 624 23.14 -16.87 -67.60
N ASP A 625 22.94 -18.17 -67.83
CA ASP A 625 22.85 -19.21 -66.78
C ASP A 625 24.24 -19.39 -66.10
N GLU A 626 24.54 -18.58 -65.07
CA GLU A 626 25.77 -18.73 -64.29
C GLU A 626 25.78 -20.04 -63.49
N HIS A 627 26.91 -20.75 -63.50
CA HIS A 627 27.09 -22.00 -62.77
C HIS A 627 28.51 -22.07 -62.18
N GLY A 628 28.64 -22.68 -61.01
CA GLY A 628 29.92 -22.73 -60.33
C GLY A 628 29.91 -23.55 -59.05
N THR A 629 30.91 -23.31 -58.21
CA THR A 629 31.11 -24.01 -56.93
C THR A 629 30.96 -23.01 -55.79
N SER A 630 30.15 -23.35 -54.79
CA SER A 630 29.95 -22.58 -53.55
C SER A 630 31.11 -22.79 -52.57
N ASP A 631 31.19 -21.94 -51.55
CA ASP A 631 32.26 -21.97 -50.53
C ASP A 631 32.42 -23.33 -49.82
N CYS A 632 31.36 -24.14 -49.75
CA CYS A 632 31.39 -25.50 -49.19
C CYS A 632 31.71 -26.59 -50.23
N GLY A 633 32.22 -26.23 -51.41
CA GLY A 633 32.59 -27.16 -52.49
C GLY A 633 31.39 -27.74 -53.26
N CYS A 634 30.17 -27.31 -52.98
CA CYS A 634 28.95 -27.84 -53.63
C CYS A 634 28.60 -27.04 -54.89
N LEU A 635 28.07 -27.71 -55.91
CA LEU A 635 27.67 -27.07 -57.17
C LEU A 635 26.47 -26.13 -56.96
N TYR A 636 26.48 -25.00 -57.66
CA TYR A 636 25.32 -24.12 -57.78
C TYR A 636 25.03 -23.75 -59.23
N LYS A 637 23.78 -23.37 -59.50
CA LYS A 637 23.33 -22.75 -60.75
C LYS A 637 22.42 -21.55 -60.42
N ILE A 638 22.60 -20.46 -61.12
CA ILE A 638 21.70 -19.29 -61.13
C ILE A 638 20.91 -19.37 -62.42
N VAL A 639 19.58 -19.37 -62.34
CA VAL A 639 18.67 -19.49 -63.48
C VAL A 639 17.43 -18.61 -63.27
N SER A 640 16.67 -18.36 -64.32
CA SER A 640 15.36 -17.70 -64.20
C SER A 640 14.41 -18.48 -63.27
N LEU A 641 13.85 -17.81 -62.27
CA LEU A 641 12.82 -18.34 -61.36
C LEU A 641 11.56 -18.79 -62.12
N GLY A 642 11.31 -18.23 -63.31
CA GLY A 642 10.21 -18.61 -64.20
C GLY A 642 10.41 -19.93 -64.96
N ARG A 643 11.63 -20.49 -64.97
CA ARG A 643 11.99 -21.76 -65.64
C ARG A 643 11.43 -22.99 -64.95
N GLU A 644 11.15 -22.89 -63.64
CA GLU A 644 10.54 -23.93 -62.77
C GLU A 644 11.29 -25.27 -62.62
N SER A 645 12.28 -25.58 -63.47
CA SER A 645 13.25 -26.66 -63.20
C SER A 645 14.67 -26.38 -63.68
N VAL A 646 15.64 -27.09 -63.08
CA VAL A 646 17.05 -27.13 -63.51
C VAL A 646 17.62 -28.53 -63.32
N VAL A 647 18.49 -28.97 -64.22
CA VAL A 647 19.19 -30.26 -64.14
C VAL A 647 20.64 -30.03 -63.72
N PHE A 648 21.10 -30.78 -62.71
CA PHE A 648 22.51 -30.96 -62.39
C PHE A 648 22.98 -32.31 -62.93
N ASP A 649 24.18 -32.32 -63.50
CA ASP A 649 24.81 -33.47 -64.16
C ASP A 649 26.19 -33.79 -63.56
N ARG A 650 26.75 -34.94 -63.92
CA ARG A 650 28.06 -35.43 -63.47
C ARG A 650 28.18 -35.64 -61.94
N LEU A 651 27.05 -35.93 -61.29
CA LEU A 651 26.96 -36.20 -59.85
C LEU A 651 27.36 -37.65 -59.52
N ASP A 652 27.89 -37.88 -58.32
CA ASP A 652 28.21 -39.23 -57.84
C ASP A 652 26.92 -39.98 -57.51
N SER A 653 26.72 -41.15 -58.12
CA SER A 653 25.52 -41.97 -57.90
C SER A 653 25.54 -42.74 -56.57
N GLY A 654 26.67 -42.77 -55.87
CA GLY A 654 26.79 -43.34 -54.52
C GLY A 654 26.34 -42.41 -53.40
N GLU A 655 26.33 -41.09 -53.64
CA GLU A 655 26.06 -40.05 -52.64
C GLU A 655 24.63 -39.50 -52.73
N GLU A 656 24.17 -38.89 -51.62
CA GLU A 656 22.85 -38.25 -51.51
C GLU A 656 22.98 -36.73 -51.58
N TYR A 657 22.07 -36.08 -52.32
CA TYR A 657 22.07 -34.64 -52.52
C TYR A 657 20.71 -34.01 -52.18
N PHE A 658 20.73 -32.77 -51.68
CA PHE A 658 19.52 -31.97 -51.48
C PHE A 658 19.72 -30.54 -52.01
N PRO A 659 18.70 -29.91 -52.61
CA PRO A 659 18.78 -28.54 -53.11
C PRO A 659 18.38 -27.53 -52.03
N MET A 660 19.10 -26.42 -51.98
CA MET A 660 18.69 -25.18 -51.32
C MET A 660 18.37 -24.16 -52.43
N VAL A 661 17.16 -23.60 -52.41
CA VAL A 661 16.65 -22.70 -53.47
C VAL A 661 16.12 -21.41 -52.88
N SER A 662 16.65 -20.28 -53.34
CA SER A 662 16.25 -18.92 -52.99
C SER A 662 16.25 -18.02 -54.24
N LEU A 663 15.80 -16.78 -54.11
CA LEU A 663 16.21 -15.72 -55.04
C LEU A 663 17.72 -15.46 -54.89
N ASP A 664 18.41 -15.03 -55.96
CA ASP A 664 19.83 -14.62 -55.90
C ASP A 664 19.94 -13.15 -55.42
N ARG A 665 19.51 -12.91 -54.18
CA ARG A 665 19.44 -11.59 -53.53
C ARG A 665 19.78 -11.72 -52.06
N ASP A 666 20.55 -10.80 -51.50
CA ASP A 666 20.84 -10.81 -50.06
C ASP A 666 19.55 -10.81 -49.23
N GLN A 667 19.52 -11.62 -48.17
CA GLN A 667 18.39 -11.87 -47.27
C GLN A 667 17.19 -12.59 -47.91
N ALA A 668 17.32 -13.14 -49.12
CA ALA A 668 16.26 -13.93 -49.74
C ALA A 668 15.93 -15.20 -48.94
N PHE A 669 14.64 -15.49 -48.76
CA PHE A 669 14.20 -16.71 -48.05
C PHE A 669 14.52 -17.97 -48.85
N PHE A 670 15.13 -18.96 -48.19
CA PHE A 670 15.22 -20.31 -48.73
C PHE A 670 13.90 -21.07 -48.56
N GLY A 671 13.35 -21.61 -49.64
CA GLY A 671 12.22 -22.54 -49.57
C GLY A 671 12.56 -23.83 -48.79
N VAL A 672 11.55 -24.64 -48.46
CA VAL A 672 11.72 -25.87 -47.69
C VAL A 672 12.57 -26.88 -48.49
N PRO A 673 13.76 -27.31 -48.01
CA PRO A 673 14.58 -28.27 -48.71
C PRO A 673 13.90 -29.66 -48.68
N PRO A 674 13.79 -30.36 -49.82
CA PRO A 674 13.24 -31.70 -49.86
C PRO A 674 14.21 -32.72 -49.23
N LYS A 675 13.72 -33.96 -49.05
CA LYS A 675 14.56 -35.07 -48.61
C LYS A 675 15.68 -35.33 -49.63
N PRO A 676 16.89 -35.72 -49.19
CA PRO A 676 17.99 -36.04 -50.11
C PRO A 676 17.66 -37.19 -51.05
N VAL A 677 18.20 -37.15 -52.26
CA VAL A 677 18.02 -38.17 -53.31
C VAL A 677 19.36 -38.50 -53.98
N ARG A 678 19.53 -39.76 -54.40
CA ARG A 678 20.70 -40.23 -55.14
C ARG A 678 20.48 -40.14 -56.66
N PRO A 679 21.49 -39.74 -57.45
CA PRO A 679 21.44 -39.83 -58.91
C PRO A 679 21.25 -41.27 -59.41
N PRO A 680 20.76 -41.49 -60.64
CA PRO A 680 20.71 -42.82 -61.25
C PRO A 680 22.12 -43.38 -61.50
N SER A 681 22.37 -44.62 -61.10
CA SER A 681 23.63 -45.34 -61.33
C SER A 681 23.63 -46.12 -62.66
N GLN A 682 24.81 -46.46 -63.18
CA GLN A 682 24.92 -47.24 -64.42
C GLN A 682 24.62 -48.74 -64.21
N ASN A 683 23.60 -49.19 -64.95
CA ASN A 683 23.23 -50.58 -65.27
C ASN A 683 22.68 -51.49 -64.16
N SER A 684 21.38 -51.77 -64.29
CA SER A 684 21.01 -53.07 -64.87
C SER A 684 19.89 -52.93 -65.92
N LYS A 685 20.09 -53.57 -67.08
CA LYS A 685 19.04 -53.98 -68.03
C LYS A 685 19.17 -55.50 -68.20
N ASN A 686 18.06 -56.14 -68.60
CA ASN A 686 17.86 -57.59 -68.80
C ASN A 686 17.54 -58.32 -67.46
N ILE A 687 16.46 -59.08 -67.28
CA ILE A 687 15.37 -59.54 -68.18
C ILE A 687 14.03 -59.52 -67.39
N GLY A 688 12.86 -59.41 -68.05
CA GLY A 688 11.54 -59.68 -67.43
C GLY A 688 11.27 -61.20 -67.25
N PRO A 689 10.01 -61.67 -67.04
CA PRO A 689 8.73 -60.97 -67.14
C PRO A 689 7.81 -61.14 -65.89
N SER A 690 6.50 -60.84 -66.05
CA SER A 690 5.39 -60.94 -65.07
C SER A 690 5.26 -59.77 -64.08
N GLY A 691 4.13 -59.05 -63.99
CA GLY A 691 2.89 -59.10 -64.79
C GLY A 691 1.71 -58.49 -64.02
N LYS A 692 0.76 -57.87 -64.74
CA LYS A 692 -0.56 -57.36 -64.27
C LYS A 692 -0.51 -56.11 -63.34
N ASP A 693 -1.36 -55.09 -63.47
CA ASP A 693 -2.44 -54.79 -64.45
C ASP A 693 -2.48 -53.28 -64.74
N TYR A 694 -2.82 -52.91 -65.98
CA TYR A 694 -3.42 -51.60 -66.31
C TYR A 694 -4.41 -51.81 -67.47
N GLU A 695 -5.69 -51.53 -67.22
CA GLU A 695 -6.69 -51.46 -68.29
C GLU A 695 -6.56 -50.15 -69.09
N HIS A 696 -6.78 -50.26 -70.40
CA HIS A 696 -6.87 -49.12 -71.31
C HIS A 696 -8.06 -48.20 -71.02
N VAL A 697 -7.92 -46.89 -71.29
CA VAL A 697 -8.69 -46.24 -72.37
C VAL A 697 -7.84 -45.22 -73.15
N LYS A 698 -7.47 -45.62 -74.37
CA LYS A 698 -7.32 -44.86 -75.63
C LYS A 698 -7.06 -43.33 -75.63
N SER A 699 -5.96 -42.94 -76.28
CA SER A 699 -5.94 -41.80 -77.19
C SER A 699 -6.55 -42.17 -78.56
N VAL A 700 -7.01 -41.18 -79.34
CA VAL A 700 -7.41 -41.34 -80.75
C VAL A 700 -6.87 -40.19 -81.59
N THR A 701 -5.78 -40.49 -82.30
CA THR A 701 -5.32 -40.04 -83.65
C THR A 701 -5.27 -38.55 -84.06
N ASN A 702 -4.03 -38.12 -84.32
CA ASN A 702 -3.48 -37.64 -85.62
C ASN A 702 -4.36 -36.89 -86.62
N SER A 703 -3.88 -35.74 -87.10
CA SER A 703 -3.37 -35.45 -88.47
C SER A 703 -3.01 -33.95 -88.53
N ASP A 704 -1.77 -33.54 -88.79
CA ASP A 704 -1.03 -33.47 -90.07
C ASP A 704 -1.18 -32.11 -90.79
N ASN A 705 -0.04 -31.66 -91.34
CA ASN A 705 0.18 -30.66 -92.41
C ASN A 705 0.15 -29.14 -92.15
N GLU A 706 1.29 -28.54 -92.55
CA GLU A 706 1.48 -27.37 -93.44
C GLU A 706 0.77 -26.05 -93.08
N ALA A 707 1.49 -25.00 -92.66
CA ALA A 707 2.39 -24.13 -93.45
C ALA A 707 1.65 -23.20 -94.44
N GLU A 708 1.61 -21.89 -94.14
CA GLU A 708 2.18 -20.82 -94.99
C GLU A 708 2.03 -19.42 -94.36
N LYS A 709 2.76 -18.44 -94.91
CA LYS A 709 2.77 -17.02 -94.51
C LYS A 709 1.74 -16.19 -95.31
N SER A 710 1.27 -15.09 -94.72
CA SER A 710 1.18 -13.70 -95.27
C SER A 710 0.41 -12.85 -94.23
N GLN A 711 0.84 -11.65 -93.79
CA GLN A 711 0.88 -10.35 -94.53
C GLN A 711 -0.45 -10.04 -95.24
N GLU A 712 -1.10 -8.87 -95.16
CA GLU A 712 -0.83 -7.57 -94.53
C GLU A 712 -2.22 -6.89 -94.28
N TYR A 713 -2.46 -5.60 -93.99
CA TYR A 713 -1.74 -4.32 -94.15
C TYR A 713 -2.12 -3.34 -93.00
N SER A 714 -1.39 -2.23 -92.86
CA SER A 714 -1.87 -1.02 -92.14
C SER A 714 -2.79 -0.16 -93.03
N LEU A 715 -3.54 0.79 -92.43
CA LEU A 715 -3.80 2.08 -93.09
C LEU A 715 -4.15 3.17 -92.06
N GLU A 716 -3.52 4.34 -92.21
CA GLU A 716 -3.79 5.56 -91.46
C GLU A 716 -4.96 6.35 -92.08
N ALA A 717 -5.66 7.17 -91.28
CA ALA A 717 -6.04 8.55 -91.63
C ALA A 717 -6.75 9.28 -90.46
N ALA A 718 -6.43 10.57 -90.30
CA ALA A 718 -6.96 11.51 -89.29
C ALA A 718 -8.18 12.31 -89.87
N PRO A 719 -8.69 13.45 -89.33
CA PRO A 719 -8.27 14.24 -88.16
C PRO A 719 -9.37 14.90 -87.26
N THR A 720 -8.88 15.75 -86.35
CA THR A 720 -9.42 16.84 -85.46
C THR A 720 -10.62 17.70 -85.93
N PRO A 721 -11.23 18.65 -85.15
CA PRO A 721 -10.73 19.46 -83.99
C PRO A 721 -11.65 19.54 -82.73
N LYS A 722 -11.26 20.00 -81.52
CA LYS A 722 -10.34 21.03 -80.95
C LYS A 722 -11.03 22.39 -80.60
N GLU A 723 -11.02 22.72 -79.29
CA GLU A 723 -10.97 24.04 -78.60
C GLU A 723 -11.36 23.76 -77.11
N GLU A 724 -10.58 23.93 -76.04
CA GLU A 724 -9.31 24.63 -75.74
C GLU A 724 -9.42 26.14 -75.43
N LEU A 725 -9.43 26.48 -74.12
CA LEU A 725 -8.78 27.62 -73.41
C LEU A 725 -9.35 27.65 -71.95
N GLN A 726 -8.65 27.59 -70.81
CA GLN A 726 -7.27 27.81 -70.33
C GLN A 726 -7.15 29.06 -69.42
N ALA A 727 -6.71 28.84 -68.18
CA ALA A 727 -5.84 29.69 -67.33
C ALA A 727 -5.67 28.95 -65.97
N ASP A 728 -4.53 28.38 -65.58
CA ASP A 728 -3.20 28.96 -65.31
C ASP A 728 -3.19 29.91 -64.07
N ALA A 729 -2.31 29.78 -63.05
CA ALA A 729 -1.21 28.82 -62.85
C ALA A 729 -0.71 28.70 -61.38
N ASN A 730 -0.04 27.57 -61.11
CA ASN A 730 1.20 27.35 -60.33
C ASN A 730 1.39 27.66 -58.83
N ASN A 731 1.89 26.61 -58.16
CA ASN A 731 2.95 26.55 -57.12
C ASN A 731 2.72 27.22 -55.75
N GLY A 732 3.20 26.65 -54.64
CA GLY A 732 3.92 25.38 -54.44
C GLY A 732 4.47 25.26 -53.01
N ASP A 733 4.75 24.03 -52.59
CA ASP A 733 5.48 23.59 -51.38
C ASP A 733 5.00 24.02 -49.98
N GLY A 734 5.05 23.07 -49.05
CA GLY A 734 4.66 23.25 -47.64
C GLY A 734 5.88 23.28 -46.69
N LYS A 735 5.61 23.17 -45.39
CA LYS A 735 6.62 22.80 -44.38
C LYS A 735 6.03 22.38 -43.05
N SER A 736 6.80 21.57 -42.33
CA SER A 736 6.62 21.22 -40.93
C SER A 736 7.61 21.99 -40.03
N SER A 737 7.30 21.92 -38.73
CA SER A 737 8.23 21.83 -37.59
C SER A 737 8.66 23.09 -36.81
N ASP A 738 8.60 22.86 -35.49
CA ASP A 738 9.49 23.31 -34.41
C ASP A 738 9.39 24.69 -33.76
N SER A 739 9.93 24.68 -32.54
CA SER A 739 9.74 25.62 -31.44
C SER A 739 10.98 26.49 -31.21
N VAL A 740 10.82 27.62 -30.50
CA VAL A 740 11.66 28.11 -29.37
C VAL A 740 11.46 29.62 -29.11
N ASN A 741 10.84 29.92 -27.97
CA ASN A 741 11.21 30.86 -26.89
C ASN A 741 11.95 32.23 -27.13
N VAL A 742 11.65 33.18 -26.22
CA VAL A 742 12.39 34.42 -25.79
C VAL A 742 12.20 35.73 -26.60
N GLY A 743 11.77 36.81 -25.90
CA GLY A 743 12.40 38.14 -26.07
C GLY A 743 11.56 39.44 -26.12
N LYS A 744 11.20 40.01 -24.96
CA LYS A 744 11.02 41.45 -24.58
C LYS A 744 10.81 42.56 -25.66
N ILE A 745 9.87 43.49 -25.38
CA ILE A 745 10.12 44.95 -25.12
C ILE A 745 8.79 45.67 -24.70
N ALA A 746 8.90 46.79 -23.95
CA ALA A 746 7.81 47.54 -23.28
C ALA A 746 7.12 48.59 -24.20
N PRO A 747 6.09 49.40 -23.77
CA PRO A 747 6.08 50.33 -22.60
C PRO A 747 4.95 50.02 -21.59
N ARG A 748 5.04 50.30 -20.28
CA ARG A 748 5.33 51.54 -19.52
C ARG A 748 4.15 52.53 -19.47
N TYR A 749 3.36 52.45 -18.40
CA TYR A 749 2.86 53.62 -17.66
C TYR A 749 3.04 53.37 -16.15
N THR A 750 3.43 54.40 -15.43
CA THR A 750 3.92 54.36 -14.04
C THR A 750 3.16 55.32 -13.15
N HIS A 751 3.08 54.96 -11.86
CA HIS A 751 2.66 55.80 -10.73
C HIS A 751 1.21 56.33 -10.75
N GLU A 752 0.50 56.06 -9.65
CA GLU A 752 0.25 57.13 -8.69
C GLU A 752 -0.01 56.56 -7.28
N GLN A 753 0.52 57.24 -6.27
CA GLN A 753 0.10 57.10 -4.88
C GLN A 753 -0.30 58.50 -4.40
N SER A 754 -1.57 58.64 -4.00
CA SER A 754 -2.10 59.65 -3.08
C SER A 754 -1.73 61.12 -3.28
N GLN A 755 -2.71 61.96 -3.65
CA GLN A 755 -3.17 63.04 -2.75
C GLN A 755 -4.53 63.65 -3.18
N GLU A 756 -5.02 64.53 -2.31
CA GLU A 756 -6.40 64.97 -2.09
C GLU A 756 -7.06 65.82 -3.21
N ASN A 757 -8.40 65.82 -3.21
CA ASN A 757 -9.29 66.84 -3.84
C ASN A 757 -8.87 68.28 -3.46
N PRO A 758 -9.21 69.35 -4.23
CA PRO A 758 -10.55 69.53 -4.85
C PRO A 758 -10.70 70.35 -6.16
N GLY A 759 -11.85 70.13 -6.84
CA GLY A 759 -12.75 71.21 -7.26
C GLY A 759 -12.75 71.71 -8.73
N LEU A 760 -13.97 71.91 -9.27
CA LEU A 760 -14.37 72.88 -10.32
C LEU A 760 -13.79 72.61 -11.75
N GLU A 761 -14.43 72.90 -12.88
CA GLU A 761 -15.79 73.37 -13.21
C GLU A 761 -16.12 73.06 -14.70
N ALA A 762 -17.40 73.21 -15.08
CA ALA A 762 -17.92 73.54 -16.43
C ALA A 762 -17.42 72.83 -17.72
N ALA A 763 -18.38 72.21 -18.44
CA ALA A 763 -18.34 72.06 -19.90
C ALA A 763 -18.67 73.42 -20.59
N PRO A 764 -18.31 73.64 -21.88
CA PRO A 764 -19.20 73.20 -22.97
C PRO A 764 -18.48 72.79 -24.29
N PRO A 765 -19.21 72.20 -25.26
CA PRO A 765 -18.69 71.84 -26.58
C PRO A 765 -19.12 72.81 -27.71
N SER A 766 -18.27 72.93 -28.74
CA SER A 766 -18.59 73.37 -30.11
C SER A 766 -17.55 72.70 -31.03
N THR A 767 -17.80 72.32 -32.28
CA THR A 767 -18.64 72.93 -33.33
C THR A 767 -19.36 71.89 -34.19
N ALA A 768 -20.44 72.29 -34.86
CA ALA A 768 -21.14 71.52 -35.89
C ALA A 768 -21.00 72.18 -37.27
N GLU A 769 -21.11 71.40 -38.36
CA GLU A 769 -21.69 71.74 -39.67
C GLU A 769 -21.51 70.50 -40.59
N HIS A 770 -22.58 69.76 -40.98
CA HIS A 770 -23.65 70.03 -41.94
C HIS A 770 -23.36 69.55 -43.38
N VAL A 771 -23.91 68.40 -43.74
CA VAL A 771 -24.42 68.09 -45.10
C VAL A 771 -25.73 67.31 -44.96
N SER A 772 -26.75 67.67 -45.73
CA SER A 772 -28.02 66.92 -45.81
C SER A 772 -28.40 66.65 -47.27
N PRO A 773 -29.03 65.50 -47.56
CA PRO A 773 -29.87 65.37 -48.74
C PRO A 773 -31.32 64.95 -48.42
N ARG A 774 -32.25 65.76 -48.92
CA ARG A 774 -33.60 65.47 -49.44
C ARG A 774 -34.43 64.30 -48.87
N ILE A 775 -35.62 64.68 -48.43
CA ILE A 775 -36.74 63.83 -47.98
C ILE A 775 -37.21 62.88 -49.10
N HIS A 776 -37.30 61.58 -48.79
CA HIS A 776 -38.31 60.70 -49.38
C HIS A 776 -39.43 60.50 -48.36
N ALA A 777 -40.67 60.68 -48.79
CA ALA A 777 -41.84 60.41 -47.96
C ALA A 777 -41.98 58.90 -47.75
N VAL A 778 -41.76 58.45 -46.52
CA VAL A 778 -42.08 57.10 -46.06
C VAL A 778 -43.14 57.23 -44.98
N GLU A 779 -44.20 56.42 -45.05
CA GLU A 779 -45.39 56.56 -44.19
C GLU A 779 -45.04 56.62 -42.69
N PRO A 780 -45.66 57.53 -41.90
CA PRO A 780 -45.38 57.63 -40.45
C PRO A 780 -45.54 56.30 -39.69
N LYS A 781 -46.41 55.42 -40.18
CA LYS A 781 -46.66 54.10 -39.59
C LYS A 781 -45.48 53.14 -39.73
N SER A 782 -44.69 53.18 -40.80
CA SER A 782 -43.56 52.25 -40.95
C SER A 782 -42.35 52.72 -40.14
N TYR A 783 -42.08 54.03 -40.08
CA TYR A 783 -41.02 54.58 -39.22
C TYR A 783 -41.30 54.34 -37.73
N LEU A 784 -42.54 54.55 -37.28
CA LEU A 784 -42.97 54.17 -35.93
C LEU A 784 -42.83 52.66 -35.65
N ARG A 785 -43.10 51.80 -36.65
CA ARG A 785 -42.96 50.35 -36.51
C ARG A 785 -41.50 49.91 -36.37
N VAL A 786 -40.58 50.56 -37.11
CA VAL A 786 -39.13 50.33 -36.98
C VAL A 786 -38.64 50.79 -35.60
N LEU A 787 -39.04 51.98 -35.13
CA LEU A 787 -38.71 52.46 -33.79
C LEU A 787 -39.28 51.57 -32.68
N GLN A 788 -40.51 51.05 -32.83
CA GLN A 788 -41.10 50.09 -31.89
C GLN A 788 -40.35 48.75 -31.90
N GLN A 789 -39.89 48.26 -33.06
CA GLN A 789 -39.07 47.05 -33.15
C GLN A 789 -37.68 47.26 -32.53
N GLN A 790 -37.05 48.41 -32.73
CA GLN A 790 -35.77 48.76 -32.10
C GLN A 790 -35.90 48.91 -30.57
N ALA A 791 -36.97 49.56 -30.09
CA ALA A 791 -37.27 49.67 -28.66
C ALA A 791 -37.50 48.27 -28.04
N ALA A 792 -38.32 47.43 -28.67
CA ALA A 792 -38.57 46.06 -28.21
C ALA A 792 -37.30 45.18 -28.20
N ALA A 793 -36.42 45.33 -29.21
CA ALA A 793 -35.13 44.65 -29.24
C ALA A 793 -34.22 45.12 -28.09
N SER A 794 -34.14 46.43 -27.85
CA SER A 794 -33.34 47.01 -26.76
C SER A 794 -33.88 46.63 -25.38
N ASP A 795 -35.20 46.60 -25.19
CA ASP A 795 -35.84 46.09 -23.96
C ASP A 795 -35.53 44.59 -23.74
N GLN A 796 -35.50 43.80 -24.81
CA GLN A 796 -35.15 42.38 -24.74
C GLN A 796 -33.66 42.17 -24.38
N GLU A 797 -32.75 42.97 -24.94
CA GLU A 797 -31.33 43.00 -24.55
C GLU A 797 -31.16 43.45 -23.10
N LEU A 798 -31.85 44.50 -22.66
CA LEU A 798 -31.84 44.98 -21.29
C LEU A 798 -32.37 43.93 -20.30
N TYR A 799 -33.41 43.19 -20.67
CA TYR A 799 -33.96 42.08 -19.89
C TYR A 799 -32.95 40.93 -19.77
N LEU A 800 -32.28 40.55 -20.87
CA LEU A 800 -31.24 39.53 -20.88
C LEU A 800 -30.01 39.96 -20.04
N ALA A 801 -29.61 41.23 -20.13
CA ALA A 801 -28.54 41.81 -19.32
C ALA A 801 -28.88 41.80 -17.82
N LYS A 802 -30.08 42.24 -17.44
CA LYS A 802 -30.58 42.16 -16.04
C LYS A 802 -30.60 40.72 -15.53
N LYS A 803 -31.04 39.76 -16.34
CA LYS A 803 -31.04 38.33 -15.99
C LYS A 803 -29.63 37.76 -15.84
N LYS A 804 -28.67 38.20 -16.66
CA LYS A 804 -27.25 37.83 -16.54
C LYS A 804 -26.63 38.42 -15.26
N LEU A 805 -26.90 39.70 -14.98
CA LEU A 805 -26.46 40.39 -13.76
C LEU A 805 -26.99 39.71 -12.49
N ALA A 806 -28.28 39.37 -12.44
CA ALA A 806 -28.88 38.65 -11.31
C ALA A 806 -28.22 37.28 -11.07
N LYS A 807 -27.90 36.53 -12.13
CA LYS A 807 -27.14 35.27 -12.02
C LYS A 807 -25.73 35.48 -11.47
N THR A 808 -25.01 36.51 -11.93
CA THR A 808 -23.66 36.79 -11.42
C THR A 808 -23.68 37.27 -9.97
N LEU A 809 -24.72 37.98 -9.55
CA LEU A 809 -24.87 38.46 -8.17
C LEU A 809 -25.11 37.28 -7.20
N ALA A 810 -26.01 36.35 -7.54
CA ALA A 810 -26.22 35.13 -6.76
C ALA A 810 -24.95 34.26 -6.66
N ALA A 811 -24.17 34.13 -7.74
CA ALA A 811 -22.91 33.40 -7.73
C ALA A 811 -21.80 34.08 -6.89
N LEU A 812 -21.86 35.40 -6.71
CA LEU A 812 -20.97 36.14 -5.82
C LEU A 812 -21.39 36.01 -4.36
N GLU A 813 -22.69 36.00 -4.06
CA GLU A 813 -23.22 35.75 -2.71
C GLU A 813 -22.88 34.34 -2.22
N GLU A 814 -22.96 33.34 -3.09
CA GLU A 814 -22.53 31.96 -2.80
C GLU A 814 -21.02 31.88 -2.50
N ARG A 815 -20.18 32.52 -3.33
CA ARG A 815 -18.73 32.60 -3.09
C ARG A 815 -18.34 33.35 -1.81
N ASP A 816 -19.04 34.43 -1.46
CA ASP A 816 -18.79 35.16 -0.20
C ASP A 816 -19.21 34.31 1.02
N PHE A 817 -20.30 33.54 0.92
CA PHE A 817 -20.67 32.56 1.94
C PHE A 817 -19.59 31.46 2.13
N GLU A 818 -19.05 30.92 1.03
CA GLU A 818 -17.94 29.96 1.06
C GLU A 818 -16.67 30.56 1.70
N LEU A 819 -16.29 31.78 1.30
CA LEU A 819 -15.14 32.51 1.84
C LEU A 819 -15.27 32.76 3.35
N ARG A 820 -16.45 33.18 3.83
CA ARG A 820 -16.73 33.35 5.26
C ARG A 820 -16.63 32.03 6.02
N GLN A 821 -17.11 30.93 5.44
CA GLN A 821 -16.98 29.60 6.05
C GLN A 821 -15.53 29.10 6.08
N ALA A 822 -14.76 29.34 5.01
CA ALA A 822 -13.33 29.03 4.95
C ALA A 822 -12.53 29.85 5.98
N LYS A 823 -12.80 31.15 6.09
CA LYS A 823 -12.20 32.04 7.09
C LYS A 823 -12.48 31.56 8.52
N ALA A 824 -13.74 31.26 8.86
CA ALA A 824 -14.09 30.72 10.17
C ALA A 824 -13.38 29.38 10.49
N LYS A 825 -13.21 28.50 9.49
CA LYS A 825 -12.42 27.26 9.62
C LYS A 825 -10.94 27.54 9.84
N SER A 826 -10.35 28.52 9.16
CA SER A 826 -8.95 28.91 9.37
C SER A 826 -8.71 29.56 10.74
N GLU A 827 -9.60 30.44 11.20
CA GLU A 827 -9.52 31.08 12.52
C GLU A 827 -9.61 30.04 13.65
N ALA A 828 -10.53 29.08 13.55
CA ALA A 828 -10.61 27.95 14.48
C ALA A 828 -9.34 27.09 14.49
N LYS A 829 -8.70 26.90 13.32
CA LYS A 829 -7.44 26.15 13.21
C LYS A 829 -6.25 26.93 13.80
N ILE A 830 -6.19 28.25 13.58
CA ILE A 830 -5.20 29.14 14.20
C ILE A 830 -5.34 29.12 15.71
N GLN A 831 -6.55 29.24 16.25
CA GLN A 831 -6.80 29.21 17.70
C GLN A 831 -6.41 27.85 18.31
N GLY A 832 -6.65 26.74 17.61
CA GLY A 832 -6.18 25.40 18.01
C GLY A 832 -4.66 25.28 18.01
N LEU A 833 -3.97 25.83 17.01
CA LEU A 833 -2.51 25.86 16.94
C LEU A 833 -1.89 26.74 18.04
N SER A 834 -2.46 27.91 18.33
CA SER A 834 -2.00 28.75 19.45
C SER A 834 -2.15 28.04 20.80
N SER A 835 -3.24 27.31 21.04
CA SER A 835 -3.39 26.49 22.25
C SER A 835 -2.29 25.42 22.34
N MET A 836 -1.98 24.74 21.23
CA MET A 836 -0.96 23.70 21.18
C MET A 836 0.46 24.24 21.39
N VAL A 837 0.76 25.45 20.88
CA VAL A 837 2.05 26.13 21.15
C VAL A 837 2.19 26.46 22.63
N GLU A 838 1.12 26.87 23.30
CA GLU A 838 1.16 27.23 24.72
C GLU A 838 1.24 25.98 25.63
N ASP A 839 0.56 24.89 25.25
CA ASP A 839 0.72 23.58 25.89
C ASP A 839 2.19 23.08 25.75
N LEU A 840 2.78 23.18 24.56
CA LEU A 840 4.19 22.82 24.32
C LEU A 840 5.19 23.70 25.09
N ARG A 841 4.92 25.00 25.24
CA ARG A 841 5.72 25.89 26.12
C ARG A 841 5.66 25.43 27.58
N GLY A 842 4.48 24.99 28.04
CA GLY A 842 4.31 24.40 29.36
C GLY A 842 5.10 23.10 29.56
N GLU A 843 5.06 22.20 28.56
CA GLU A 843 5.84 20.95 28.59
C GLU A 843 7.36 21.20 28.58
N ILE A 844 7.84 22.16 27.78
CA ILE A 844 9.27 22.56 27.77
C ILE A 844 9.70 23.13 29.13
N HIS A 845 8.86 23.97 29.76
CA HIS A 845 9.14 24.52 31.07
C HIS A 845 9.25 23.41 32.14
N GLN A 846 8.27 22.50 32.18
CA GLN A 846 8.29 21.35 33.09
C GLN A 846 9.47 20.41 32.81
N MET A 847 9.88 20.24 31.56
CA MET A 847 11.06 19.45 31.20
C MET A 847 12.32 20.07 31.84
N HIS A 848 12.54 21.37 31.68
CA HIS A 848 13.68 22.07 32.28
C HIS A 848 13.68 22.03 33.81
N GLU A 849 12.52 22.13 34.47
CA GLU A 849 12.41 21.91 35.93
C GLU A 849 12.89 20.50 36.30
N THR A 850 12.41 19.46 35.61
CA THR A 850 12.85 18.08 35.90
C THR A 850 14.30 17.78 35.54
N GLU A 851 14.90 18.53 34.60
CA GLU A 851 16.33 18.46 34.31
C GLU A 851 17.16 19.14 35.41
N ALA A 852 16.71 20.28 35.92
CA ALA A 852 17.33 20.96 37.06
C ALA A 852 17.30 20.08 38.32
N GLU A 853 16.15 19.47 38.65
CA GLU A 853 16.02 18.49 39.75
C GLU A 853 16.99 17.31 39.58
N ARG A 854 17.14 16.77 38.37
CA ARG A 854 18.07 15.67 38.08
C ARG A 854 19.52 16.09 38.18
N ALA A 855 19.88 17.28 37.71
CA ALA A 855 21.23 17.81 37.82
C ALA A 855 21.62 18.05 39.29
N GLN A 856 20.69 18.57 40.10
CA GLN A 856 20.89 18.71 41.54
C GLN A 856 21.04 17.35 42.22
N LYS A 857 20.17 16.38 41.92
CA LYS A 857 20.28 15.02 42.47
C LYS A 857 21.58 14.32 42.05
N MET A 858 22.03 14.48 40.81
CA MET A 858 23.34 13.97 40.38
C MET A 858 24.49 14.59 41.18
N LYS A 859 24.39 15.87 41.56
CA LYS A 859 25.38 16.55 42.40
C LYS A 859 25.37 16.00 43.83
N GLU A 860 24.19 15.77 44.41
CA GLU A 860 24.03 15.13 45.72
C GLU A 860 24.58 13.68 45.73
N ASP A 861 24.26 12.89 44.71
CA ASP A 861 24.75 11.51 44.58
C ASP A 861 26.27 11.47 44.30
N ALA A 862 26.84 12.45 43.57
CA ALA A 862 28.29 12.60 43.41
C ALA A 862 28.99 12.90 44.75
N SER A 863 28.47 13.85 45.54
CA SER A 863 29.01 14.13 46.88
C SER A 863 28.85 12.95 47.85
N ARG A 864 27.81 12.12 47.69
CA ARG A 864 27.69 10.84 48.42
C ARG A 864 28.76 9.82 48.01
N ILE A 865 29.03 9.68 46.71
CA ILE A 865 30.08 8.80 46.21
C ILE A 865 31.45 9.23 46.72
N GLU A 866 31.75 10.53 46.69
CA GLU A 866 33.00 11.10 47.21
C GLU A 866 33.17 10.86 48.73
N ASN A 867 32.09 11.03 49.51
CA ASN A 867 32.09 10.75 50.94
C ASN A 867 32.22 9.24 51.25
N LEU A 868 31.61 8.37 50.44
CA LEU A 868 31.80 6.91 50.53
C LEU A 868 33.22 6.49 50.14
N GLN A 869 33.82 7.10 49.12
CA GLN A 869 35.23 6.89 48.75
C GLN A 869 36.17 7.33 49.88
N PHE A 870 35.88 8.46 50.53
CA PHE A 870 36.63 8.91 51.71
C PHE A 870 36.48 7.96 52.92
N GLN A 871 35.28 7.40 53.14
CA GLN A 871 35.06 6.37 54.17
C GLN A 871 35.78 5.06 53.86
N ILE A 872 35.81 4.64 52.59
CA ILE A 872 36.58 3.47 52.14
C ILE A 872 38.08 3.72 52.34
N LEU A 873 38.61 4.89 51.98
CA LEU A 873 40.01 5.26 52.28
C LEU A 873 40.30 5.20 53.79
N LYS A 874 39.41 5.73 54.64
CA LYS A 874 39.54 5.62 56.10
C LYS A 874 39.53 4.19 56.64
N LEU A 875 38.87 3.25 55.96
CA LEU A 875 38.88 1.83 56.32
C LEU A 875 40.16 1.11 55.87
N TYR A 876 40.86 1.63 54.86
CA TYR A 876 42.16 1.11 54.42
C TYR A 876 43.35 1.65 55.24
N ASP A 877 43.21 2.79 55.93
CA ASP A 877 44.31 3.52 56.58
C ASP A 877 44.41 3.30 58.10
N TYR A 878 43.90 2.17 58.62
CA TYR A 878 44.02 1.80 60.04
C TYR A 878 45.17 0.78 60.26
N PRO A 879 46.20 1.09 61.08
CA PRO A 879 47.38 0.22 61.20
C PRO A 879 47.15 -1.10 61.95
N VAL A 880 47.85 -2.15 61.50
CA VAL A 880 47.84 -3.51 62.06
C VAL A 880 48.44 -3.58 63.47
N GLN A 881 47.72 -4.18 64.43
CA GLN A 881 48.31 -4.74 65.67
C GLN A 881 47.63 -6.05 66.12
N GLN A 882 48.43 -6.95 66.70
CA GLN A 882 48.12 -8.32 67.20
C GLN A 882 47.81 -9.36 66.09
N ASN A 883 48.80 -10.11 65.60
CA ASN A 883 49.58 -11.06 66.40
C ASN A 883 51.07 -11.15 66.02
N HIS A 884 51.92 -11.31 67.04
CA HIS A 884 53.34 -11.62 66.88
C HIS A 884 53.57 -13.11 66.63
N GLY A 885 54.51 -13.47 65.75
CA GLY A 885 55.02 -14.84 65.66
C GLY A 885 55.91 -15.11 64.44
N ALA A 886 57.18 -15.45 64.69
CA ALA A 886 58.12 -16.05 63.74
C ALA A 886 58.44 -15.30 62.43
N GLN A 887 59.40 -14.37 62.51
CA GLN A 887 60.24 -14.01 61.37
C GLN A 887 61.72 -14.09 61.76
N ARG A 888 62.36 -15.21 61.40
CA ARG A 888 63.81 -15.52 61.33
C ARG A 888 63.88 -16.86 60.61
N SER A 889 64.16 -16.87 59.30
CA SER A 889 65.51 -16.89 58.69
C SER A 889 66.03 -18.31 58.54
N LEU A 890 66.85 -18.52 57.50
CA LEU A 890 67.47 -19.80 57.08
C LEU A 890 66.48 -20.66 56.27
N GLU A 891 66.69 -20.94 54.98
CA GLU A 891 67.98 -21.26 54.32
C GLU A 891 68.76 -22.30 55.14
N ASP A 892 68.19 -23.50 55.26
CA ASP A 892 68.91 -24.73 54.92
C ASP A 892 68.00 -25.95 55.01
N ILE A 893 67.85 -26.63 53.87
CA ILE A 893 67.93 -28.09 53.66
C ILE A 893 67.53 -28.31 52.20
N GLN A 894 68.53 -28.10 51.34
CA GLN A 894 68.60 -28.78 50.07
C GLN A 894 68.76 -30.30 50.30
N GLU A 895 68.45 -31.06 49.26
CA GLU A 895 68.76 -32.50 49.13
C GLU A 895 68.08 -33.46 50.11
N THR A 896 67.02 -34.12 49.64
CA THR A 896 67.15 -35.57 49.41
C THR A 896 66.23 -36.06 48.29
N LYS A 897 66.82 -36.80 47.35
CA LYS A 897 66.10 -37.57 46.31
C LYS A 897 65.43 -38.78 46.96
N LYS A 898 64.25 -39.16 46.43
CA LYS A 898 63.70 -40.52 46.16
C LYS A 898 63.96 -41.68 47.15
N VAL A 899 63.00 -42.63 47.18
CA VAL A 899 63.05 -43.98 47.83
C VAL A 899 62.71 -43.90 49.34
N SER A 900 61.76 -44.67 49.91
CA SER A 900 60.79 -45.65 49.38
C SER A 900 59.54 -45.80 50.28
N GLU A 901 58.51 -46.50 49.77
CA GLU A 901 57.67 -47.57 50.40
C GLU A 901 57.51 -47.59 51.95
N ASN A 902 56.35 -47.86 52.58
CA ASN A 902 55.11 -48.63 52.30
C ASN A 902 54.03 -48.15 53.32
N SER A 903 52.71 -48.36 53.23
CA SER A 903 51.86 -49.28 52.47
C SER A 903 50.46 -48.67 52.20
N ALA A 904 49.75 -49.26 51.23
CA ALA A 904 48.44 -48.90 50.69
C ALA A 904 47.27 -48.61 51.65
N VAL A 905 46.42 -47.65 51.26
CA VAL A 905 44.96 -47.83 51.07
C VAL A 905 44.54 -47.11 49.77
N GLN A 906 43.63 -47.71 48.99
CA GLN A 906 43.12 -47.17 47.72
C GLN A 906 42.12 -46.02 47.95
N LEU A 907 42.20 -44.95 47.14
CA LEU A 907 41.05 -44.09 46.79
C LEU A 907 41.35 -43.30 45.51
N GLU A 908 40.35 -43.20 44.64
CA GLU A 908 40.49 -42.65 43.28
C GLU A 908 40.58 -41.12 43.29
N GLN A 909 41.48 -40.54 42.46
CA GLN A 909 41.60 -39.09 42.29
C GLN A 909 40.69 -38.57 41.15
N PRO A 910 39.97 -37.44 41.33
CA PRO A 910 39.04 -36.91 40.34
C PRO A 910 39.70 -35.97 39.31
N LYS A 911 39.16 -35.97 38.09
CA LYS A 911 39.61 -35.18 36.92
C LYS A 911 39.21 -33.69 36.98
N HIS A 912 39.24 -33.04 38.15
CA HIS A 912 38.69 -31.69 38.32
C HIS A 912 39.68 -30.58 37.90
N ASP A 913 40.89 -30.61 38.45
CA ASP A 913 41.82 -29.47 38.44
C ASP A 913 42.32 -29.03 37.06
N GLN A 914 42.25 -29.91 36.05
CA GLN A 914 42.64 -29.59 34.68
C GLN A 914 41.59 -28.76 33.93
N ARG A 915 40.29 -28.91 34.26
CA ARG A 915 39.21 -28.13 33.62
C ARG A 915 39.15 -26.69 34.12
N ASP A 916 39.44 -26.46 35.40
CA ASP A 916 39.39 -25.13 35.99
C ASP A 916 40.53 -24.23 35.46
N ALA A 917 41.69 -24.82 35.15
CA ALA A 917 42.80 -24.13 34.51
C ALA A 917 42.49 -23.69 33.06
N GLU A 918 41.84 -24.54 32.27
CA GLU A 918 41.38 -24.19 30.91
C GLU A 918 40.25 -23.13 30.95
N ALA A 919 39.28 -23.28 31.85
CA ALA A 919 38.21 -22.30 32.04
C ALA A 919 38.75 -20.91 32.43
N ALA A 920 39.72 -20.85 33.34
CA ALA A 920 40.40 -19.60 33.70
C ALA A 920 41.24 -19.01 32.54
N GLY A 921 41.75 -19.86 31.63
CA GLY A 921 42.40 -19.44 30.40
C GLY A 921 41.44 -18.76 29.42
N LEU A 922 40.30 -19.40 29.15
CA LEU A 922 39.25 -18.90 28.25
C LEU A 922 38.65 -17.58 28.75
N LEU A 923 38.29 -17.49 30.03
CA LEU A 923 37.76 -16.27 30.66
C LEU A 923 38.73 -15.08 30.58
N ARG A 924 40.04 -15.31 30.55
CA ARG A 924 41.07 -14.26 30.37
C ARG A 924 41.25 -13.82 28.92
N ILE A 925 40.93 -14.67 27.95
CA ILE A 925 40.89 -14.33 26.52
C ILE A 925 39.64 -13.52 26.23
N GLU A 926 38.49 -13.98 26.73
CA GLU A 926 37.20 -13.29 26.60
C GLU A 926 37.23 -11.89 27.25
N ASN A 927 37.74 -11.76 28.48
CA ASN A 927 37.92 -10.45 29.11
C ASN A 927 38.83 -9.50 28.30
N ARG A 928 39.85 -10.02 27.60
CA ARG A 928 40.70 -9.22 26.70
C ARG A 928 39.95 -8.79 25.44
N SER A 929 39.10 -9.65 24.90
CA SER A 929 38.20 -9.31 23.78
C SER A 929 37.19 -8.23 24.17
N LEU A 930 36.52 -8.40 25.32
CA LEU A 930 35.54 -7.45 25.85
C LEU A 930 36.15 -6.07 26.16
N ARG A 931 37.40 -6.01 26.66
CA ARG A 931 38.10 -4.73 26.86
C ARG A 931 38.38 -4.00 25.54
N ARG A 932 38.91 -4.69 24.53
CA ARG A 932 39.14 -4.11 23.19
C ARG A 932 37.83 -3.63 22.55
N SER A 933 36.75 -4.39 22.69
CA SER A 933 35.42 -4.00 22.22
C SER A 933 34.90 -2.74 22.92
N ASN A 934 35.07 -2.62 24.25
CA ASN A 934 34.71 -1.42 25.00
C ASN A 934 35.58 -0.20 24.62
N GLU A 935 36.88 -0.37 24.41
CA GLU A 935 37.78 0.70 23.95
C GLU A 935 37.38 1.22 22.55
N SER A 936 37.00 0.32 21.63
CA SER A 936 36.46 0.68 20.32
C SER A 936 35.15 1.47 20.45
N LEU A 937 34.19 0.97 21.24
CA LEU A 937 32.90 1.63 21.47
C LEU A 937 33.05 3.00 22.14
N GLN A 938 33.99 3.16 23.08
CA GLN A 938 34.29 4.47 23.68
C GLN A 938 34.85 5.46 22.66
N THR A 939 35.69 5.00 21.73
CA THR A 939 36.24 5.81 20.64
C THR A 939 35.14 6.24 19.66
N GLU A 940 34.23 5.33 19.31
CA GLU A 940 33.09 5.61 18.43
C GLU A 940 32.07 6.58 19.08
N ILE A 941 31.76 6.40 20.37
CA ILE A 941 30.92 7.35 21.14
C ILE A 941 31.57 8.73 21.22
N LYS A 942 32.91 8.82 21.30
CA LYS A 942 33.63 10.09 21.27
C LYS A 942 33.48 10.78 19.90
N GLN A 943 33.65 10.05 18.81
CA GLN A 943 33.43 10.57 17.45
C GLN A 943 31.99 11.08 17.25
N VAL A 944 30.97 10.30 17.66
CA VAL A 944 29.56 10.70 17.53
C VAL A 944 29.25 11.98 18.34
N ARG A 945 29.91 12.19 19.49
CA ARG A 945 29.78 13.45 20.25
C ARG A 945 30.44 14.64 19.56
N GLU A 946 31.60 14.44 18.94
CA GLU A 946 32.31 15.47 18.18
C GLU A 946 31.51 15.87 16.92
N ASP A 947 30.97 14.88 16.19
CA ASP A 947 30.09 15.08 15.03
C ASP A 947 28.79 15.81 15.43
N HIS A 948 28.17 15.44 16.56
CA HIS A 948 26.99 16.14 17.09
C HIS A 948 27.30 17.59 17.50
N GLY A 949 28.48 17.86 18.07
CA GLY A 949 28.94 19.22 18.36
C GLY A 949 29.11 20.07 17.09
N SER A 950 29.70 19.48 16.05
CA SER A 950 29.86 20.11 14.73
C SER A 950 28.51 20.41 14.07
N MET A 951 27.55 19.47 14.13
CA MET A 951 26.20 19.66 13.62
C MET A 951 25.45 20.77 14.37
N ALA A 952 25.55 20.82 15.71
CA ALA A 952 24.94 21.88 16.51
C ALA A 952 25.51 23.28 16.19
N GLY A 953 26.84 23.38 15.99
CA GLY A 953 27.48 24.62 15.53
C GLY A 953 27.03 25.04 14.13
N THR A 954 26.89 24.08 13.21
CA THR A 954 26.44 24.33 11.83
C THR A 954 24.98 24.79 11.78
N LEU A 955 24.10 24.18 12.58
CA LEU A 955 22.69 24.58 12.70
C LEU A 955 22.54 25.98 13.33
N LYS A 956 23.39 26.34 14.31
CA LYS A 956 23.43 27.69 14.86
C LYS A 956 23.83 28.73 13.80
N ASN A 957 24.92 28.46 13.07
CA ASN A 957 25.38 29.34 11.99
C ASN A 957 24.33 29.48 10.87
N LEU A 958 23.59 28.41 10.55
CA LEU A 958 22.45 28.45 9.62
C LEU A 958 21.33 29.36 10.12
N SER A 959 20.98 29.29 11.42
CA SER A 959 19.99 30.18 12.04
C SER A 959 20.43 31.65 11.96
N ASP A 960 21.69 31.94 12.28
CA ASP A 960 22.24 33.29 12.25
C ASP A 960 22.31 33.84 10.80
N MET A 961 22.65 33.01 9.82
CA MET A 961 22.60 33.37 8.39
C MET A 961 21.17 33.61 7.88
N MET A 962 20.21 32.77 8.26
CA MET A 962 18.79 32.97 7.89
C MET A 962 18.23 34.27 8.48
N GLN A 963 18.62 34.62 9.70
CA GLN A 963 18.29 35.92 10.30
C GLN A 963 18.93 37.10 9.54
N GLY A 964 20.12 36.88 8.96
CA GLY A 964 20.78 37.82 8.05
C GLY A 964 20.04 38.03 6.72
N VAL A 965 19.45 36.98 6.12
CA VAL A 965 18.68 37.09 4.86
C VAL A 965 17.53 38.08 5.00
N LEU A 966 16.85 38.08 6.15
CA LEU A 966 15.71 38.94 6.45
C LEU A 966 16.05 40.45 6.51
N ASN A 967 17.34 40.81 6.56
CA ASN A 967 17.83 42.19 6.62
C ASN A 967 18.42 42.70 5.29
N LEU A 968 18.40 41.90 4.21
CA LEU A 968 18.95 42.28 2.91
C LEU A 968 17.91 43.01 2.04
N THR A 969 18.35 44.08 1.37
CA THR A 969 17.46 44.98 0.61
C THR A 969 17.37 44.67 -0.89
N THR A 970 18.16 43.73 -1.42
CA THR A 970 18.18 43.38 -2.85
C THR A 970 18.04 41.89 -3.12
N GLN A 971 17.34 41.55 -4.22
CA GLN A 971 16.98 40.18 -4.56
C GLN A 971 18.19 39.31 -4.95
N GLU A 972 19.22 39.90 -5.58
CA GLU A 972 20.46 39.19 -5.94
C GLU A 972 21.28 38.79 -4.70
N GLN A 973 21.37 39.68 -3.71
CA GLN A 973 22.05 39.38 -2.43
C GLN A 973 21.34 38.27 -1.65
N MET A 974 20.00 38.30 -1.61
CA MET A 974 19.21 37.22 -1.02
C MET A 974 19.43 35.88 -1.75
N ALA A 975 19.40 35.88 -3.10
CA ALA A 975 19.60 34.67 -3.90
C ALA A 975 20.99 34.05 -3.69
N SER A 976 22.05 34.87 -3.67
CA SER A 976 23.42 34.40 -3.43
C SER A 976 23.57 33.77 -2.04
N MET A 977 22.99 34.37 -0.99
CA MET A 977 23.12 33.86 0.37
C MET A 977 22.26 32.60 0.59
N LEU A 978 21.08 32.52 -0.06
CA LEU A 978 20.24 31.31 -0.06
C LEU A 978 20.92 30.12 -0.75
N GLN A 979 21.70 30.32 -1.81
CA GLN A 979 22.52 29.26 -2.41
C GLN A 979 23.61 28.74 -1.45
N GLY A 980 24.26 29.62 -0.70
CA GLY A 980 25.21 29.23 0.35
C GLY A 980 24.56 28.38 1.46
N ILE A 981 23.38 28.81 1.93
CA ILE A 981 22.54 28.08 2.88
C ILE A 981 22.15 26.69 2.34
N GLN A 982 21.76 26.59 1.07
CA GLN A 982 21.43 25.31 0.42
C GLN A 982 22.62 24.33 0.39
N GLY A 983 23.84 24.83 0.19
CA GLY A 983 25.07 24.03 0.27
C GLY A 983 25.32 23.45 1.67
N LEU A 984 25.20 24.28 2.70
CA LEU A 984 25.35 23.87 4.10
C LEU A 984 24.30 22.83 4.53
N ILE A 985 23.04 22.98 4.08
CA ILE A 985 21.96 22.01 4.34
C ILE A 985 22.30 20.64 3.73
N LYS A 986 22.80 20.59 2.48
CA LYS A 986 23.23 19.33 1.84
C LYS A 986 24.39 18.65 2.58
N GLY A 987 25.36 19.42 3.08
CA GLY A 987 26.44 18.87 3.94
C GLY A 987 25.89 18.28 5.24
N THR A 988 24.95 18.97 5.88
CA THR A 988 24.33 18.54 7.15
C THR A 988 23.52 17.24 7.00
N ILE A 989 22.77 17.08 5.90
CA ILE A 989 22.04 15.83 5.56
C ILE A 989 23.02 14.66 5.40
N THR A 990 24.21 14.91 4.85
CA THR A 990 25.25 13.90 4.61
C THR A 990 25.94 13.46 5.93
N LEU A 991 26.08 14.35 6.91
CA LEU A 991 26.47 13.97 8.28
C LEU A 991 25.39 13.11 8.93
N SER A 992 24.11 13.51 8.81
CA SER A 992 22.97 12.81 9.42
C SER A 992 22.85 11.35 8.95
N THR A 993 23.04 11.07 7.65
CA THR A 993 23.04 9.69 7.13
C THR A 993 24.23 8.86 7.62
N ARG A 994 25.41 9.46 7.85
CA ARG A 994 26.56 8.77 8.47
C ARG A 994 26.27 8.42 9.94
N MET A 995 25.71 9.34 10.72
CA MET A 995 25.33 9.08 12.12
C MET A 995 24.29 7.96 12.23
N ALA A 996 23.27 7.97 11.38
CA ALA A 996 22.25 6.92 11.33
C ALA A 996 22.78 5.52 10.96
N SER A 997 23.96 5.44 10.31
CA SER A 997 24.64 4.17 10.03
C SER A 997 25.37 3.64 11.27
N ALA A 998 26.07 4.50 12.00
CA ALA A 998 26.76 4.13 13.25
C ALA A 998 25.78 3.70 14.34
N GLU A 999 24.66 4.42 14.51
CA GLU A 999 23.61 4.06 15.46
C GLU A 999 23.00 2.67 15.21
N ARG A 1000 22.91 2.23 13.93
CA ARG A 1000 22.45 0.88 13.58
C ARG A 1000 23.44 -0.20 14.00
N GLN A 1001 24.74 0.00 13.76
CA GLN A 1001 25.78 -0.96 14.13
C GLN A 1001 25.85 -1.13 15.67
N VAL A 1002 25.76 -0.02 16.43
CA VAL A 1002 25.68 -0.06 17.90
C VAL A 1002 24.40 -0.77 18.39
N ALA A 1003 23.28 -0.67 17.65
CA ALA A 1003 22.02 -1.37 17.95
C ALA A 1003 21.99 -2.86 17.55
N GLU A 1004 22.85 -3.30 16.63
CA GLU A 1004 23.08 -4.72 16.33
C GLU A 1004 23.95 -5.38 17.40
N VAL A 1005 25.06 -4.75 17.80
CA VAL A 1005 25.94 -5.23 18.89
C VAL A 1005 25.19 -5.35 20.23
N LYS A 1006 24.17 -4.52 20.47
CA LYS A 1006 23.28 -4.67 21.64
C LYS A 1006 22.39 -5.92 21.56
N ARG A 1007 21.79 -6.22 20.40
CA ARG A 1007 20.92 -7.40 20.24
C ARG A 1007 21.71 -8.70 20.35
N GLY A 1008 22.89 -8.78 19.73
CA GLY A 1008 23.78 -9.94 19.86
C GLY A 1008 24.28 -10.23 21.27
N ARG A 1009 24.08 -9.33 22.25
CA ARG A 1009 24.39 -9.57 23.68
C ARG A 1009 23.18 -9.99 24.52
N GLU A 1010 21.96 -9.86 24.01
CA GLU A 1010 20.73 -10.24 24.73
C GLU A 1010 20.30 -11.68 24.42
N ASP A 1011 20.65 -12.23 23.26
CA ASP A 1011 20.23 -13.58 22.83
C ASP A 1011 21.08 -14.75 23.41
N ASP A 1012 22.32 -14.51 23.86
CA ASP A 1012 23.26 -15.57 24.29
C ASP A 1012 23.18 -15.97 25.78
N ASN A 1013 22.29 -15.35 26.58
CA ASN A 1013 22.47 -15.33 28.05
C ASN A 1013 21.19 -15.55 28.90
N ASP A 1014 20.17 -16.25 28.40
CA ASP A 1014 18.95 -16.52 29.19
C ASP A 1014 18.52 -18.00 29.18
N ALA A 1015 19.09 -18.77 30.11
CA ALA A 1015 18.59 -20.08 30.53
C ALA A 1015 18.07 -20.00 31.98
N THR A 1016 16.77 -20.27 32.13
CA THR A 1016 15.95 -20.29 33.37
C THR A 1016 15.56 -18.92 34.00
N PRO A 1017 14.30 -18.73 34.46
CA PRO A 1017 13.68 -17.41 34.53
C PRO A 1017 13.57 -16.79 35.94
N PRO A 1018 13.61 -15.44 36.04
CA PRO A 1018 13.12 -14.71 37.20
C PRO A 1018 11.89 -13.82 36.91
N THR A 1019 11.12 -13.56 37.97
CA THR A 1019 9.88 -12.79 37.96
C THR A 1019 10.09 -11.27 37.97
N ARG A 1020 9.30 -10.56 37.13
CA ARG A 1020 8.89 -9.14 37.22
C ARG A 1020 9.98 -8.06 37.44
N HIS A 1021 10.04 -7.10 36.51
CA HIS A 1021 9.70 -5.68 36.77
C HIS A 1021 9.57 -4.90 35.44
N PRO A 1022 8.43 -4.20 35.16
CA PRO A 1022 8.29 -3.43 33.93
C PRO A 1022 9.02 -2.08 34.03
N LYS A 1023 10.08 -1.89 33.23
CA LYS A 1023 10.71 -0.58 33.03
C LYS A 1023 9.78 0.32 32.21
N LYS A 1024 9.55 1.55 32.68
CA LYS A 1024 8.79 2.57 31.94
C LYS A 1024 9.59 3.09 30.75
N ASN A 1025 9.33 2.55 29.56
CA ASN A 1025 9.78 3.19 28.32
C ASN A 1025 8.94 4.44 28.04
N ARG A 1026 9.47 5.61 28.41
CA ARG A 1026 9.11 6.89 27.79
C ARG A 1026 9.80 6.93 26.43
N THR A 1027 9.14 6.48 25.38
CA THR A 1027 9.57 6.75 24.00
C THR A 1027 9.28 8.21 23.67
N ALA A 1028 10.33 9.01 23.50
CA ALA A 1028 10.22 10.29 22.82
C ALA A 1028 9.82 10.00 21.36
N ALA A 1029 8.68 10.55 20.92
CA ALA A 1029 8.24 10.38 19.55
C ALA A 1029 9.08 11.25 18.62
N ILE A 1030 9.86 10.61 17.73
CA ILE A 1030 10.51 11.31 16.62
C ILE A 1030 9.39 11.77 15.67
N ILE A 1031 9.11 13.08 15.66
CA ILE A 1031 8.16 13.69 14.73
C ILE A 1031 8.81 13.72 13.34
N LYS A 1032 8.53 12.70 12.52
CA LYS A 1032 8.72 12.80 11.07
C LYS A 1032 7.58 13.62 10.48
N HIS A 1033 7.83 14.91 10.24
CA HIS A 1033 7.00 15.70 9.33
C HIS A 1033 7.46 15.50 7.90
N GLU A 1034 6.89 14.52 7.21
CA GLU A 1034 6.87 14.48 5.74
C GLU A 1034 5.66 15.29 5.26
N TYR A 1035 5.82 16.62 5.20
CA TYR A 1035 5.00 17.46 4.34
C TYR A 1035 5.75 17.68 3.03
N ALA A 1036 5.37 16.93 2.00
CA ALA A 1036 5.69 17.33 0.63
C ALA A 1036 4.84 18.56 0.30
N ILE A 1037 5.45 19.74 0.36
CA ILE A 1037 4.90 20.95 -0.24
C ILE A 1037 5.36 20.94 -1.70
N ASP A 1038 4.40 20.75 -2.61
CA ASP A 1038 4.61 21.05 -4.01
C ASP A 1038 4.71 22.57 -4.16
N LEU A 1039 5.79 23.07 -4.75
CA LEU A 1039 6.08 24.51 -4.92
C LEU A 1039 5.94 24.90 -6.40
N SER A 1040 4.82 24.49 -7.01
CA SER A 1040 4.50 24.77 -8.41
C SER A 1040 3.22 25.61 -8.65
N ASP A 1041 2.54 26.04 -7.58
CA ASP A 1041 1.44 27.05 -7.57
C ASP A 1041 1.71 28.16 -6.53
#